data_AF-A0A3E1P5V6-F1
#
_entry.id   AF-A0A3E1P5V6-F1
#
_cell.length_a   1.000
_cell.length_b   1.000
_cell.length_c   1.000
_cell.angle_alpha   90.00
_cell.angle_beta   90.00
_cell.angle_gamma   90.00
#
_symmetry.space_group_name_H-M   'P 1'
#
loop_
_entity.id
_entity.type
_entity.pdbx_description
1 polymer ?
#
loop_
_entity_poly.entity_id
_entity_poly.type
_entity_poly.pdbx_seq_one_letter_code
_entity_poly.pdbx_strand_id
1 'polypeptide(L)'
;MSGLVAGIPVALEKKDSMKYLFLLLFPASVFAQIVNLREVAVRPGQVLEIVRKMLAAIPRNYDTGSFTMTASYQENIRLAGDTLNFNESELAIKGDQWKVVKYGRKQSFSSRDFAFYSWISNINNAPGGALHEDIIKYAATKYSILNPVYFRYYNYYLDTLLKDQLVIAVVPRNHNKKGFVRGRLFIDTASLALVRCELVASPAGIRHVNRHGRGGIRYSMMAAYLRASIKFEQIRVEMDYQKQDGKYYLHNVRRHWESVINSNKRGLKDAPWRADFLLSVNSVSAEKNLTPRDSLSRDKIFLNPPTPDSFRDSTVSWQPQNFTRADTLRGMLSPLRSCYDVTFYHLDAEVDLDKHFISGNSLIRYKVLSPFDKMQVDLYANMLIQKILFKGQSLNFTREANAVFIQFPGQQPAGEEQEITIYYEGTPQVPDKSISMKGGVLWDKDDLGNPWAQVVCQGSGASLWWPCKDHLSDEPDSMRIWITVPEGFSEVSNGRLQRQVPLPGHKTRYEWAVSYPINNYNVTFSIGKYTHYTDHGVNYYVMPYHLEQAKVYFSEILAMLACYEEHFGPYPFPKDGFTLVESLYPMEHQSGVCVGRIPADPHPEFAFVVWHEAAHEWWGNNISCKDIADMWIHEAFATYAESVYAGCRAGDTMMRDFLNEQRQQVKNKRPVTGFYNVNDIFYDIDDMYTKGSLMLFTLQNVINDKGLWKRLLPAIQQHFRYQTLSAEELEQFICDFTGKDYHYFFRQYLHYTNIPRLEYELAEKGADLRVRYRWVADVPGFRMPVRVKGRDFIYPTLEWKMLTLHNQAAADFEIDDENFYIEAEELE
;
A
#
# COMPACT_ATOMS: atom_id res chain seq x y z
N MET A 1 48.05 36.43 -70.96
CA MET A 1 46.72 37.08 -71.05
C MET A 1 45.79 36.04 -71.66
N SER A 2 44.64 35.63 -71.15
CA SER A 2 43.71 36.01 -70.07
C SER A 2 42.41 35.27 -70.45
N GLY A 3 41.55 34.70 -69.61
CA GLY A 3 41.41 34.62 -68.16
C GLY A 3 40.22 33.67 -67.86
N LEU A 4 40.20 33.13 -66.65
CA LEU A 4 39.12 32.33 -66.05
C LEU A 4 37.87 33.18 -65.79
N VAL A 5 36.67 32.59 -65.95
CA VAL A 5 35.56 32.64 -64.97
C VAL A 5 34.66 31.41 -65.19
N ALA A 6 34.49 30.56 -64.18
CA ALA A 6 33.44 29.55 -64.11
C ALA A 6 32.40 30.00 -63.07
N GLY A 7 31.14 30.12 -63.48
CA GLY A 7 30.00 30.55 -62.66
C GLY A 7 29.06 29.38 -62.34
N ILE A 8 28.76 29.25 -61.05
CA ILE A 8 27.73 28.40 -60.42
C ILE A 8 26.34 29.02 -60.66
N PRO A 9 25.25 28.24 -60.64
CA PRO A 9 23.99 28.75 -60.11
C PRO A 9 23.47 27.92 -58.93
N VAL A 10 23.35 28.60 -57.80
CA VAL A 10 22.46 28.29 -56.68
C VAL A 10 21.10 28.90 -57.00
N ALA A 11 20.03 28.11 -56.88
CA ALA A 11 18.66 28.61 -56.88
C ALA A 11 18.15 28.70 -55.42
N LEU A 12 17.84 29.92 -55.00
CA LEU A 12 17.12 30.25 -53.78
C LEU A 12 16.13 31.36 -54.13
N GLU A 13 14.84 31.08 -53.96
CA GLU A 13 13.77 32.05 -53.72
C GLU A 13 12.59 31.29 -53.11
N LYS A 14 11.76 31.81 -52.20
CA LYS A 14 11.77 32.93 -51.25
C LYS A 14 10.33 33.00 -50.69
N LYS A 15 10.17 33.88 -49.70
CA LYS A 15 8.96 34.59 -49.23
C LYS A 15 8.37 34.05 -47.94
N ASP A 16 8.00 34.87 -46.97
CA ASP A 16 8.00 36.33 -46.71
C ASP A 16 7.37 36.45 -45.29
N SER A 17 7.41 37.50 -44.47
CA SER A 17 8.12 38.78 -44.32
C SER A 17 7.46 39.52 -43.12
N MET A 18 8.15 40.54 -42.56
CA MET A 18 7.68 41.67 -41.71
C MET A 18 7.60 41.46 -40.17
N LYS A 19 8.07 42.37 -39.28
CA LYS A 19 8.45 43.80 -39.38
C LYS A 19 9.21 44.32 -38.11
N TYR A 20 10.39 44.98 -38.30
CA TYR A 20 10.95 46.27 -37.74
C TYR A 20 10.61 46.77 -36.28
N LEU A 21 11.42 47.48 -35.44
CA LEU A 21 12.38 48.60 -35.66
C LEU A 21 13.07 49.13 -34.33
N PHE A 22 14.28 49.74 -34.44
CA PHE A 22 15.03 50.78 -33.62
C PHE A 22 15.64 50.57 -32.19
N LEU A 23 16.98 50.30 -32.14
CA LEU A 23 18.17 51.09 -31.70
C LEU A 23 18.19 52.12 -30.52
N LEU A 24 19.36 52.16 -29.82
CA LEU A 24 20.01 53.20 -28.93
C LEU A 24 19.86 52.98 -27.40
N LEU A 25 20.86 52.89 -26.49
CA LEU A 25 22.26 53.37 -26.35
C LEU A 25 23.14 52.45 -25.43
N PHE A 26 24.47 52.50 -25.62
CA PHE A 26 25.64 51.80 -25.00
C PHE A 26 25.83 51.94 -23.45
N PRO A 27 26.84 51.31 -22.74
CA PRO A 27 28.06 50.59 -23.18
C PRO A 27 28.43 49.24 -22.47
N ALA A 28 29.50 48.63 -23.00
CA ALA A 28 30.23 47.40 -22.61
C ALA A 28 30.51 47.21 -21.11
N SER A 29 30.43 46.01 -20.53
CA SER A 29 31.43 44.92 -20.60
C SER A 29 30.90 43.79 -19.69
N VAL A 30 30.84 42.52 -20.09
CA VAL A 30 31.89 41.50 -20.03
C VAL A 30 31.48 40.37 -21.00
N PHE A 31 32.33 40.06 -21.98
CA PHE A 31 32.12 38.92 -22.88
C PHE A 31 32.46 37.61 -22.16
N ALA A 32 31.46 36.79 -21.84
CA ALA A 32 31.65 35.36 -21.71
C ALA A 32 31.56 34.76 -23.13
N GLN A 33 32.64 34.19 -23.64
CA GLN A 33 32.63 33.47 -24.92
C GLN A 33 31.68 32.27 -24.82
N ILE A 34 30.52 32.36 -25.48
CA ILE A 34 29.69 31.21 -25.82
C ILE A 34 30.21 30.70 -27.17
N VAL A 35 30.90 29.55 -27.19
CA VAL A 35 31.24 28.89 -28.45
C VAL A 35 30.05 28.03 -28.85
N ASN A 36 29.29 28.48 -29.85
CA ASN A 36 28.26 27.65 -30.51
C ASN A 36 28.97 26.60 -31.37
N LEU A 37 29.14 25.39 -30.83
CA LEU A 37 29.79 24.28 -31.52
C LEU A 37 28.83 23.63 -32.53
N ARG A 38 28.61 24.28 -33.68
CA ARG A 38 28.09 23.61 -34.87
C ARG A 38 29.16 22.77 -35.61
N GLU A 39 30.39 22.70 -35.11
CA GLU A 39 31.53 22.11 -35.87
C GLU A 39 32.36 21.03 -35.15
N VAL A 40 31.93 20.47 -34.01
CA VAL A 40 32.56 19.25 -33.47
C VAL A 40 31.54 18.11 -33.47
N ALA A 41 31.58 17.30 -34.53
CA ALA A 41 30.80 16.07 -34.63
C ALA A 41 31.37 15.01 -33.66
N VAL A 42 31.05 15.12 -32.38
CA VAL A 42 31.30 14.05 -31.39
C VAL A 42 30.39 12.88 -31.74
N ARG A 43 30.93 11.67 -31.87
CA ARG A 43 30.10 10.49 -32.16
C ARG A 43 29.10 10.27 -31.00
N PRO A 44 27.83 9.94 -31.26
CA PRO A 44 26.82 9.76 -30.20
C PRO A 44 27.25 8.82 -29.06
N GLY A 45 28.02 7.77 -29.37
CA GLY A 45 28.58 6.86 -28.35
C GLY A 45 29.57 7.50 -27.38
N GLN A 46 30.32 8.52 -27.82
CA GLN A 46 31.27 9.25 -26.96
C GLN A 46 30.56 10.20 -25.98
N VAL A 47 29.39 10.74 -26.34
CA VAL A 47 28.60 11.60 -25.46
C VAL A 47 27.93 10.79 -24.35
N LEU A 48 27.37 9.62 -24.69
CA LEU A 48 26.79 8.72 -23.70
C LEU A 48 27.83 8.23 -22.67
N GLU A 49 29.07 8.04 -23.11
CA GLU A 49 30.17 7.67 -22.22
C GLU A 49 30.50 8.76 -21.20
N ILE A 50 30.36 10.04 -21.55
CA ILE A 50 30.48 11.16 -20.60
C ILE A 50 29.39 11.07 -19.53
N VAL A 51 28.15 10.75 -19.93
CA VAL A 51 27.04 10.55 -18.98
C VAL A 51 27.30 9.35 -18.06
N ARG A 52 27.78 8.21 -18.59
CA ARG A 52 28.17 7.04 -17.78
C ARG A 52 29.26 7.39 -16.76
N LYS A 53 30.28 8.15 -17.17
CA LYS A 53 31.35 8.61 -16.28
C LYS A 53 30.86 9.57 -15.20
N MET A 54 29.94 10.47 -15.54
CA MET A 54 29.27 11.35 -14.58
C MET A 54 28.51 10.53 -13.53
N LEU A 55 27.73 9.52 -13.95
CA LEU A 55 27.01 8.64 -13.03
C LEU A 55 27.96 7.85 -12.11
N ALA A 56 29.04 7.30 -12.67
CA ALA A 56 30.07 6.60 -11.90
C ALA A 56 30.81 7.53 -10.91
N ALA A 57 30.77 8.85 -11.13
CA ALA A 57 31.35 9.83 -10.22
C ALA A 57 30.40 10.23 -9.08
N ILE A 58 29.11 9.85 -9.10
CA ILE A 58 28.14 10.24 -8.08
C ILE A 58 28.60 9.92 -6.65
N PRO A 59 29.06 8.70 -6.31
CA PRO A 59 29.49 8.39 -4.94
C PRO A 59 30.67 9.25 -4.46
N ARG A 60 31.50 9.73 -5.39
CA ARG A 60 32.63 10.62 -5.09
C ARG A 60 32.22 12.08 -5.00
N ASN A 61 31.29 12.53 -5.82
CA ASN A 61 30.96 13.96 -5.97
C ASN A 61 29.84 14.43 -5.04
N TYR A 62 28.97 13.53 -4.58
CA TYR A 62 27.81 13.88 -3.75
C TYR A 62 27.90 13.20 -2.38
N ASP A 63 27.14 13.71 -1.40
CA ASP A 63 26.89 13.08 -0.10
C ASP A 63 25.38 12.81 0.01
N THR A 64 25.00 11.69 0.65
CA THR A 64 23.62 11.18 0.73
C THR A 64 23.16 10.86 2.15
N GLY A 65 24.07 10.78 3.12
CA GLY A 65 23.80 10.05 4.35
C GLY A 65 23.85 10.86 5.65
N SER A 66 24.48 12.03 5.65
CA SER A 66 25.01 12.61 6.91
C SER A 66 24.71 14.09 7.17
N PHE A 67 23.88 14.74 6.34
CA PHE A 67 23.64 16.18 6.44
C PHE A 67 22.18 16.51 6.75
N THR A 68 22.01 17.64 7.41
CA THR A 68 20.73 18.33 7.53
C THR A 68 20.74 19.59 6.69
N MET A 69 19.61 19.91 6.07
CA MET A 69 19.43 21.14 5.30
C MET A 69 18.34 22.00 5.92
N THR A 70 18.50 23.31 5.81
CA THR A 70 17.37 24.25 5.92
C THR A 70 17.03 24.76 4.53
N ALA A 71 15.73 24.84 4.21
CA ALA A 71 15.30 25.28 2.88
C ALA A 71 14.07 26.19 2.97
N SER A 72 14.00 27.17 2.07
CA SER A 72 12.79 27.92 1.80
C SER A 72 11.94 27.17 0.77
N TYR A 73 10.67 26.97 1.06
CA TYR A 73 9.69 26.34 0.16
C TYR A 73 8.57 27.32 -0.16
N GLN A 74 8.28 27.44 -1.45
CA GLN A 74 7.16 28.22 -1.97
C GLN A 74 6.33 27.38 -2.93
N GLU A 75 5.01 27.46 -2.79
CA GLU A 75 4.05 26.92 -3.75
C GLU A 75 2.97 27.95 -4.09
N ASN A 76 2.54 27.93 -5.34
CA ASN A 76 1.46 28.77 -5.86
C ASN A 76 0.65 27.98 -6.88
N ILE A 77 -0.56 27.61 -6.50
CA ILE A 77 -1.52 26.83 -7.30
C ILE A 77 -2.68 27.74 -7.65
N ARG A 78 -3.04 27.79 -8.92
CA ARG A 78 -4.12 28.62 -9.44
C ARG A 78 -5.06 27.82 -10.32
N LEU A 79 -6.35 28.13 -10.25
CA LEU A 79 -7.40 27.61 -11.14
C LEU A 79 -8.21 28.76 -11.70
N ALA A 80 -8.34 28.82 -13.02
CA ALA A 80 -9.08 29.88 -13.73
C ALA A 80 -8.63 31.31 -13.37
N GLY A 81 -7.39 31.48 -12.90
CA GLY A 81 -6.82 32.76 -12.47
C GLY A 81 -6.85 33.00 -10.96
N ASP A 82 -7.70 32.29 -10.23
CA ASP A 82 -7.82 32.41 -8.78
C ASP A 82 -6.76 31.60 -8.05
N THR A 83 -6.19 32.17 -6.97
CA THR A 83 -5.26 31.47 -6.10
C THR A 83 -6.00 30.42 -5.29
N LEU A 84 -5.69 29.15 -5.56
CA LEU A 84 -6.21 28.01 -4.81
C LEU A 84 -5.41 27.74 -3.55
N ASN A 85 -4.09 27.72 -3.69
CA ASN A 85 -3.18 27.48 -2.59
C ASN A 85 -1.90 28.27 -2.82
N PHE A 86 -1.52 29.06 -1.83
CA PHE A 86 -0.25 29.73 -1.75
C PHE A 86 0.35 29.46 -0.38
N ASN A 87 1.59 29.01 -0.36
CA ASN A 87 2.28 28.75 0.89
C ASN A 87 3.77 29.08 0.74
N GLU A 88 4.29 29.80 1.72
CA GLU A 88 5.70 30.05 1.94
C GLU A 88 6.06 29.46 3.31
N SER A 89 7.12 28.67 3.37
CA SER A 89 7.56 28.02 4.61
C SER A 89 9.06 27.82 4.62
N GLU A 90 9.65 27.81 5.81
CA GLU A 90 11.02 27.33 6.02
C GLU A 90 10.94 25.88 6.52
N LEU A 91 11.78 25.03 5.95
CA LEU A 91 11.81 23.59 6.18
C LEU A 91 13.15 23.19 6.82
N ALA A 92 13.10 22.21 7.73
CA ALA A 92 14.27 21.42 8.08
C ALA A 92 14.18 20.06 7.39
N ILE A 93 15.27 19.60 6.79
CA ILE A 93 15.31 18.42 5.91
C ILE A 93 16.44 17.48 6.35
N LYS A 94 16.16 16.18 6.41
CA LYS A 94 17.12 15.11 6.69
C LYS A 94 16.77 13.89 5.83
N GLY A 95 17.62 13.55 4.87
CA GLY A 95 17.31 12.52 3.88
C GLY A 95 16.04 12.86 3.09
N ASP A 96 15.01 12.00 3.20
CA ASP A 96 13.69 12.20 2.58
C ASP A 96 12.66 12.88 3.50
N GLN A 97 13.03 13.11 4.76
CA GLN A 97 12.15 13.68 5.76
C GLN A 97 12.28 15.20 5.80
N TRP A 98 11.15 15.87 5.98
CA TRP A 98 11.09 17.30 6.16
C TRP A 98 10.01 17.66 7.18
N LYS A 99 10.23 18.78 7.89
CA LYS A 99 9.24 19.43 8.75
C LYS A 99 9.22 20.92 8.49
N VAL A 100 8.07 21.56 8.63
CA VAL A 100 8.01 23.03 8.63
C VAL A 100 8.56 23.53 9.96
N VAL A 101 9.62 24.32 9.91
CA VAL A 101 10.16 24.98 11.10
C VAL A 101 9.58 26.38 11.29
N LYS A 102 9.08 26.99 10.21
CA LYS A 102 8.43 28.30 10.26
C LYS A 102 7.46 28.46 9.09
N TYR A 103 6.24 28.87 9.40
CA TYR A 103 5.26 29.26 8.40
C TYR A 103 5.44 30.74 8.04
N GLY A 104 5.50 31.01 6.74
CA GLY A 104 5.45 32.35 6.17
C GLY A 104 4.01 32.72 5.79
N ARG A 105 3.83 33.29 4.59
CA ARG A 105 2.50 33.62 4.07
C ARG A 105 1.78 32.36 3.62
N LYS A 106 0.52 32.21 4.05
CA LYS A 106 -0.37 31.14 3.61
C LYS A 106 -1.70 31.74 3.16
N GLN A 107 -2.16 31.35 1.99
CA GLN A 107 -3.50 31.63 1.49
C GLN A 107 -4.07 30.34 0.91
N SER A 108 -5.18 29.87 1.47
CA SER A 108 -5.88 28.69 0.98
C SER A 108 -7.31 29.09 0.61
N PHE A 109 -7.79 28.53 -0.50
CA PHE A 109 -9.14 28.78 -0.98
C PHE A 109 -10.17 28.17 -0.02
N SER A 110 -11.10 29.00 0.46
CA SER A 110 -12.22 28.55 1.29
C SER A 110 -13.43 28.30 0.39
N SER A 111 -13.93 27.06 0.39
CA SER A 111 -15.06 26.63 -0.43
C SER A 111 -15.90 25.59 0.29
N ARG A 112 -17.21 25.58 0.01
CA ARG A 112 -18.11 24.51 0.41
C ARG A 112 -17.82 23.18 -0.32
N ASP A 113 -17.02 23.22 -1.38
CA ASP A 113 -16.60 22.04 -2.16
C ASP A 113 -15.12 21.69 -1.89
N PHE A 114 -14.77 21.62 -0.61
CA PHE A 114 -13.39 21.42 -0.16
C PHE A 114 -12.74 20.17 -0.79
N ALA A 115 -13.49 19.06 -0.95
CA ALA A 115 -13.00 17.83 -1.56
C ALA A 115 -12.38 18.06 -2.95
N PHE A 116 -13.03 18.86 -3.80
CA PHE A 116 -12.54 19.14 -5.14
C PHE A 116 -11.30 20.01 -5.15
N TYR A 117 -11.31 21.09 -4.38
CA TYR A 117 -10.19 22.03 -4.32
C TYR A 117 -8.96 21.43 -3.64
N SER A 118 -9.16 20.57 -2.65
CA SER A 118 -8.11 19.77 -2.01
C SER A 118 -7.51 18.76 -3.01
N TRP A 119 -8.35 18.03 -3.74
CA TRP A 119 -7.91 17.08 -4.77
C TRP A 119 -7.00 17.74 -5.81
N ILE A 120 -7.40 18.85 -6.43
CA ILE A 120 -6.54 19.53 -7.41
C ILE A 120 -5.32 20.25 -6.80
N SER A 121 -5.29 20.48 -5.49
CA SER A 121 -4.15 21.11 -4.83
C SER A 121 -3.10 20.11 -4.36
N ASN A 122 -3.47 18.85 -4.09
CA ASN A 122 -2.60 17.82 -3.53
C ASN A 122 -1.86 16.95 -4.57
N ILE A 123 -2.01 17.24 -5.87
CA ILE A 123 -1.34 16.53 -6.98
C ILE A 123 0.19 16.53 -6.88
N ASN A 124 0.75 17.49 -6.14
CA ASN A 124 2.14 17.88 -6.24
C ASN A 124 3.10 17.23 -5.23
N ASN A 125 2.58 16.40 -4.31
CA ASN A 125 3.32 15.74 -3.23
C ASN A 125 4.16 16.69 -2.35
N ALA A 126 3.79 17.98 -2.26
CA ALA A 126 4.39 18.97 -1.36
C ALA A 126 5.95 19.06 -1.53
N PRO A 127 6.75 19.48 -0.53
CA PRO A 127 8.22 19.47 -0.61
C PRO A 127 8.84 18.09 -0.87
N GLY A 128 8.18 17.01 -0.47
CA GLY A 128 8.67 15.64 -0.65
C GLY A 128 8.91 15.28 -2.11
N GLY A 129 8.01 15.72 -3.01
CA GLY A 129 8.21 15.53 -4.45
C GLY A 129 9.42 16.27 -5.01
N ALA A 130 9.80 17.42 -4.44
CA ALA A 130 11.01 18.14 -4.85
C ALA A 130 12.29 17.44 -4.36
N LEU A 131 12.25 16.80 -3.18
CA LEU A 131 13.38 16.05 -2.62
C LEU A 131 13.62 14.71 -3.31
N HIS A 132 12.58 14.10 -3.88
CA HIS A 132 12.72 12.87 -4.68
C HIS A 132 13.42 13.11 -6.03
N GLU A 133 13.38 14.34 -6.54
CA GLU A 133 14.04 14.74 -7.80
C GLU A 133 15.56 14.91 -7.64
N ASP A 134 16.12 14.74 -6.43
CA ASP A 134 17.57 14.67 -6.24
C ASP A 134 18.18 13.63 -7.21
N ILE A 135 19.27 14.01 -7.89
CA ILE A 135 19.93 13.25 -8.96
C ILE A 135 20.24 11.81 -8.55
N ILE A 136 20.58 11.60 -7.28
CA ILE A 136 21.00 10.30 -6.77
C ILE A 136 19.81 9.35 -6.77
N LYS A 137 18.64 9.87 -6.41
CA LYS A 137 17.37 9.15 -6.43
C LYS A 137 16.85 9.04 -7.87
N TYR A 138 16.87 10.16 -8.59
CA TYR A 138 16.39 10.27 -9.97
C TYR A 138 17.13 9.31 -10.93
N ALA A 139 18.44 9.10 -10.74
CA ALA A 139 19.23 8.17 -11.56
C ALA A 139 18.78 6.70 -11.43
N ALA A 140 18.19 6.31 -10.31
CA ALA A 140 17.66 4.96 -10.10
C ALA A 140 16.21 4.79 -10.59
N THR A 141 15.50 5.88 -10.89
CA THR A 141 14.07 5.80 -11.26
C THR A 141 13.83 5.14 -12.62
N LYS A 142 12.69 4.43 -12.75
CA LYS A 142 12.23 3.82 -14.00
C LYS A 142 12.05 4.90 -15.08
N TYR A 143 12.51 4.65 -16.30
CA TYR A 143 12.44 5.59 -17.44
C TYR A 143 13.25 6.88 -17.30
N SER A 144 14.05 7.01 -16.24
CA SER A 144 14.98 8.14 -16.08
C SER A 144 15.94 8.24 -17.26
N ILE A 145 16.22 9.48 -17.67
CA ILE A 145 17.28 9.77 -18.64
C ILE A 145 18.69 9.52 -18.05
N LEU A 146 18.79 9.23 -16.76
CA LEU A 146 20.04 8.93 -16.06
C LEU A 146 20.15 7.45 -15.68
N ASN A 147 19.13 6.63 -15.90
CA ASN A 147 19.18 5.20 -15.63
C ASN A 147 19.76 4.44 -16.83
N PRO A 148 20.90 3.73 -16.69
CA PRO A 148 21.56 3.05 -17.81
C PRO A 148 20.67 2.08 -18.60
N VAL A 149 19.75 1.38 -17.92
CA VAL A 149 18.78 0.45 -18.54
C VAL A 149 17.89 1.16 -19.57
N TYR A 150 17.65 2.46 -19.37
CA TYR A 150 16.72 3.26 -20.18
C TYR A 150 17.42 4.12 -21.23
N PHE A 151 18.76 4.11 -21.32
CA PHE A 151 19.51 4.86 -22.32
C PHE A 151 19.12 4.50 -23.77
N ARG A 152 18.65 3.27 -23.99
CA ARG A 152 18.15 2.81 -25.30
C ARG A 152 16.98 3.61 -25.85
N TYR A 153 16.26 4.34 -25.00
CA TYR A 153 15.11 5.16 -25.39
C TYR A 153 15.49 6.61 -25.77
N TYR A 154 16.74 7.01 -25.52
CA TYR A 154 17.22 8.39 -25.67
C TYR A 154 18.43 8.50 -26.59
N ASN A 155 18.62 9.69 -27.13
CA ASN A 155 19.85 10.13 -27.78
C ASN A 155 20.46 11.26 -26.94
N TYR A 156 21.78 11.23 -26.82
CA TYR A 156 22.56 12.20 -26.06
C TYR A 156 23.48 12.93 -27.03
N TYR A 157 23.40 14.25 -27.03
CA TYR A 157 24.16 15.12 -27.91
C TYR A 157 24.89 16.17 -27.09
N LEU A 158 26.13 16.50 -27.46
CA LEU A 158 26.78 17.70 -26.94
C LEU A 158 26.07 18.91 -27.56
N ASP A 159 25.36 19.69 -26.75
CA ASP A 159 24.60 20.88 -27.17
C ASP A 159 25.50 22.11 -27.21
N THR A 160 26.22 22.38 -26.12
CA THR A 160 27.09 23.56 -25.98
C THR A 160 28.23 23.28 -24.99
N LEU A 161 29.36 23.94 -25.19
CA LEU A 161 30.45 23.99 -24.21
C LEU A 161 30.43 25.37 -23.54
N LEU A 162 30.17 25.38 -22.24
CA LEU A 162 30.41 26.55 -21.40
C LEU A 162 31.83 26.45 -20.81
N LYS A 163 32.38 27.57 -20.34
CA LYS A 163 33.77 27.68 -19.88
C LYS A 163 34.26 26.48 -19.05
N ASP A 164 33.45 26.03 -18.10
CA ASP A 164 33.76 24.92 -17.19
C ASP A 164 32.68 23.80 -17.19
N GLN A 165 31.77 23.80 -18.18
CA GLN A 165 30.64 22.85 -18.21
C GLN A 165 30.35 22.31 -19.61
N LEU A 166 30.07 21.02 -19.69
CA LEU A 166 29.49 20.35 -20.86
C LEU A 166 27.97 20.37 -20.74
N VAL A 167 27.30 20.93 -21.75
CA VAL A 167 25.83 20.89 -21.84
C VAL A 167 25.45 19.75 -22.78
N ILE A 168 24.83 18.70 -22.23
CA ILE A 168 24.36 17.54 -22.98
C ILE A 168 22.85 17.65 -23.17
N ALA A 169 22.40 17.76 -24.42
CA ALA A 169 20.99 17.64 -24.76
C ALA A 169 20.59 16.16 -24.80
N VAL A 170 19.46 15.84 -24.15
CA VAL A 170 18.87 14.51 -24.12
C VAL A 170 17.51 14.57 -24.79
N VAL A 171 17.35 13.77 -25.85
CA VAL A 171 16.13 13.75 -26.67
C VAL A 171 15.65 12.31 -26.82
N PRO A 172 14.35 12.02 -26.63
CA PRO A 172 13.77 10.74 -27.00
C PRO A 172 14.11 10.35 -28.43
N ARG A 173 14.44 9.07 -28.65
CA ARG A 173 14.55 8.54 -30.01
C ARG A 173 13.20 8.69 -30.73
N ASN A 174 13.23 8.98 -32.03
CA ASN A 174 12.01 9.18 -32.81
C ASN A 174 11.02 8.01 -32.61
N HIS A 175 9.75 8.35 -32.42
CA HIS A 175 8.64 7.42 -32.17
C HIS A 175 8.74 6.56 -30.90
N ASN A 176 9.73 6.81 -30.02
CA ASN A 176 9.85 6.03 -28.81
C ASN A 176 8.72 6.32 -27.81
N LYS A 177 7.92 5.31 -27.48
CA LYS A 177 6.78 5.44 -26.55
C LYS A 177 7.20 5.59 -25.08
N LYS A 178 8.48 5.34 -24.74
CA LYS A 178 9.05 5.35 -23.38
C LYS A 178 10.07 6.46 -23.12
N GLY A 179 10.38 7.27 -24.14
CA GLY A 179 11.18 8.48 -23.96
C GLY A 179 10.33 9.59 -23.35
N PHE A 180 10.06 9.52 -22.05
CA PHE A 180 9.09 10.38 -21.37
C PHE A 180 9.59 11.80 -21.10
N VAL A 181 10.91 12.00 -21.09
CA VAL A 181 11.53 13.27 -20.74
C VAL A 181 12.48 13.70 -21.85
N ARG A 182 12.62 15.00 -22.06
CA ARG A 182 13.71 15.60 -22.82
C ARG A 182 14.31 16.73 -22.02
N GLY A 183 15.57 17.05 -22.24
CA GLY A 183 16.21 18.04 -21.38
C GLY A 183 17.65 18.33 -21.69
N ARG A 184 18.28 19.06 -20.76
CA ARG A 184 19.71 19.38 -20.77
C ARG A 184 20.35 19.03 -19.44
N LEU A 185 21.52 18.40 -19.54
CA LEU A 185 22.39 18.06 -18.42
C LEU A 185 23.61 18.97 -18.47
N PHE A 186 23.91 19.66 -17.38
CA PHE A 186 25.07 20.54 -17.25
C PHE A 186 26.11 19.84 -16.37
N ILE A 187 27.21 19.40 -16.97
CA ILE A 187 28.23 18.58 -16.30
C ILE A 187 29.51 19.41 -16.16
N ASP A 188 29.98 19.58 -14.93
CA ASP A 188 31.26 20.22 -14.62
C ASP A 188 32.42 19.40 -15.22
N THR A 189 33.29 20.05 -15.99
CA THR A 189 34.35 19.34 -16.75
C THR A 189 35.46 18.78 -15.86
N ALA A 190 35.69 19.39 -14.69
CA ALA A 190 36.79 19.01 -13.80
C ALA A 190 36.41 17.84 -12.87
N SER A 191 35.22 17.92 -12.28
CA SER A 191 34.72 16.92 -11.33
C SER A 191 33.86 15.84 -11.99
N LEU A 192 33.34 16.09 -13.19
CA LEU A 192 32.26 15.30 -13.81
C LEU A 192 30.97 15.27 -12.99
N ALA A 193 30.72 16.28 -12.14
CA ALA A 193 29.45 16.42 -11.43
C ALA A 193 28.37 17.04 -12.32
N LEU A 194 27.14 16.54 -12.25
CA LEU A 194 25.97 17.23 -12.78
C LEU A 194 25.62 18.41 -11.85
N VAL A 195 25.81 19.62 -12.34
CA VAL A 195 25.60 20.85 -11.56
C VAL A 195 24.24 21.48 -11.80
N ARG A 196 23.62 21.17 -12.94
CA ARG A 196 22.27 21.62 -13.27
C ARG A 196 21.59 20.64 -14.21
N CYS A 197 20.27 20.52 -14.09
CA CYS A 197 19.43 19.73 -14.97
C CYS A 197 18.15 20.49 -15.32
N GLU A 198 17.81 20.53 -16.61
CA GLU A 198 16.57 21.13 -17.10
C GLU A 198 15.76 20.04 -17.81
N LEU A 199 14.61 19.67 -17.27
CA LEU A 199 13.77 18.57 -17.76
C LEU A 199 12.39 19.05 -18.16
N VAL A 200 11.91 18.53 -19.29
CA VAL A 200 10.55 18.76 -19.79
C VAL A 200 9.95 17.43 -20.20
N ALA A 201 8.69 17.19 -19.82
CA ALA A 201 7.97 16.03 -20.32
C ALA A 201 7.86 16.08 -21.85
N SER A 202 8.19 14.97 -22.49
CA SER A 202 7.98 14.78 -23.93
C SER A 202 6.48 14.58 -24.23
N PRO A 203 6.03 14.61 -25.49
CA PRO A 203 4.66 14.22 -25.84
C PRO A 203 4.30 12.81 -25.37
N ALA A 204 5.26 11.88 -25.34
CA ALA A 204 5.05 10.54 -24.78
C ALA A 204 4.90 10.61 -23.26
N GLY A 205 5.70 11.43 -22.57
CA GLY A 205 5.60 11.65 -21.13
C GLY A 205 4.27 12.26 -20.73
N ILE A 206 3.80 13.30 -21.43
CA ILE A 206 2.48 13.90 -21.18
C ILE A 206 1.36 12.88 -21.39
N ARG A 207 1.42 12.07 -22.46
CA ARG A 207 0.44 10.98 -22.65
C ARG A 207 0.52 9.93 -21.54
N HIS A 208 1.72 9.60 -21.10
CA HIS A 208 1.93 8.63 -20.03
C HIS A 208 1.34 9.12 -18.71
N VAL A 209 1.64 10.36 -18.31
CA VAL A 209 1.10 10.98 -17.09
C VAL A 209 -0.42 11.14 -17.16
N ASN A 210 -0.98 11.51 -18.31
CA ASN A 210 -2.44 11.58 -18.47
C ASN A 210 -3.13 10.22 -18.50
N ARG A 211 -2.41 9.14 -18.82
CA ARG A 211 -2.96 7.78 -18.84
C ARG A 211 -2.93 7.13 -17.46
N HIS A 212 -1.83 7.28 -16.73
CA HIS A 212 -1.61 6.61 -15.44
C HIS A 212 -1.81 7.56 -14.25
N GLY A 213 -2.15 8.83 -14.52
CA GLY A 213 -2.33 9.87 -13.52
C GLY A 213 -1.01 10.47 -13.01
N ARG A 214 -1.07 11.69 -12.47
CA ARG A 214 -0.07 12.22 -11.53
C ARG A 214 -0.76 12.29 -10.17
N GLY A 215 -0.29 11.48 -9.22
CA GLY A 215 -1.01 11.17 -7.98
C GLY A 215 -1.53 9.73 -7.90
N GLY A 216 -1.26 8.93 -8.93
CA GLY A 216 -1.61 7.51 -8.95
C GLY A 216 -3.10 7.22 -9.07
N ILE A 217 -3.49 6.03 -8.66
CA ILE A 217 -4.82 5.51 -8.84
C ILE A 217 -5.81 6.16 -7.90
N ARG A 218 -5.35 6.41 -6.67
CA ARG A 218 -6.10 7.13 -5.63
C ARG A 218 -6.60 8.47 -6.16
N TYR A 219 -5.75 9.13 -6.93
CA TYR A 219 -6.07 10.38 -7.60
C TYR A 219 -7.11 10.23 -8.71
N SER A 220 -6.96 9.23 -9.56
CA SER A 220 -7.88 8.93 -10.68
C SER A 220 -9.28 8.54 -10.19
N MET A 221 -9.35 7.82 -9.08
CA MET A 221 -10.61 7.40 -8.47
C MET A 221 -11.34 8.56 -7.80
N MET A 222 -10.59 9.46 -7.15
CA MET A 222 -11.13 10.71 -6.65
C MET A 222 -11.63 11.61 -7.78
N ALA A 223 -10.93 11.65 -8.93
CA ALA A 223 -11.41 12.36 -10.12
C ALA A 223 -12.81 11.89 -10.54
N ALA A 224 -13.01 10.57 -10.60
CA ALA A 224 -14.31 9.97 -10.93
C ALA A 224 -15.40 10.32 -9.89
N TYR A 225 -15.09 10.18 -8.59
CA TYR A 225 -16.00 10.54 -7.51
C TYR A 225 -16.43 12.01 -7.57
N LEU A 226 -15.45 12.89 -7.81
CA LEU A 226 -15.70 14.32 -7.96
C LEU A 226 -16.38 14.67 -9.28
N ARG A 227 -16.49 13.74 -10.24
CA ARG A 227 -16.94 13.98 -11.61
C ARG A 227 -16.12 15.09 -12.28
N ALA A 228 -14.81 15.01 -12.08
CA ALA A 228 -13.83 15.95 -12.59
C ALA A 228 -12.69 15.20 -13.29
N SER A 229 -11.97 15.89 -14.15
CA SER A 229 -10.75 15.37 -14.79
C SER A 229 -9.70 16.46 -14.86
N ILE A 230 -8.44 16.02 -14.79
CA ILE A 230 -7.27 16.85 -15.07
C ILE A 230 -6.58 16.29 -16.29
N LYS A 231 -6.13 17.17 -17.17
CA LYS A 231 -5.27 16.82 -18.29
C LYS A 231 -4.05 17.71 -18.28
N PHE A 232 -2.89 17.11 -17.99
CA PHE A 232 -1.60 17.78 -18.04
C PHE A 232 -1.24 18.15 -19.47
N GLU A 233 -0.75 19.37 -19.63
CA GLU A 233 -0.29 19.90 -20.92
C GLU A 233 1.22 20.15 -20.90
N GLN A 234 1.74 20.62 -19.76
CA GLN A 234 3.16 20.89 -19.59
C GLN A 234 3.64 20.48 -18.20
N ILE A 235 4.80 19.84 -18.17
CA ILE A 235 5.52 19.52 -16.94
C ILE A 235 6.98 19.87 -17.17
N ARG A 236 7.50 20.78 -16.34
CA ARG A 236 8.91 21.16 -16.32
C ARG A 236 9.47 21.01 -14.90
N VAL A 237 10.71 20.52 -14.83
CA VAL A 237 11.49 20.48 -13.60
C VAL A 237 12.89 21.01 -13.89
N GLU A 238 13.39 21.88 -13.04
CA GLU A 238 14.77 22.37 -13.07
C GLU A 238 15.41 22.14 -11.71
N MET A 239 16.65 21.64 -11.72
CA MET A 239 17.39 21.31 -10.51
C MET A 239 18.79 21.91 -10.60
N ASP A 240 19.23 22.55 -9.54
CA ASP A 240 20.56 23.14 -9.42
C ASP A 240 21.28 22.52 -8.21
N TYR A 241 22.58 22.29 -8.35
CA TYR A 241 23.44 21.77 -7.28
C TYR A 241 24.54 22.76 -6.95
N GLN A 242 24.85 22.89 -5.67
CA GLN A 242 25.90 23.78 -5.17
C GLN A 242 26.98 22.97 -4.47
N LYS A 243 28.24 23.35 -4.71
CA LYS A 243 29.40 22.72 -4.07
C LYS A 243 29.64 23.32 -2.68
N GLN A 244 29.73 22.47 -1.67
CA GLN A 244 30.11 22.81 -0.29
C GLN A 244 31.02 21.71 0.27
N ASP A 245 32.10 22.08 0.95
CA ASP A 245 33.06 21.13 1.56
C ASP A 245 33.54 20.00 0.62
N GLY A 246 33.72 20.34 -0.66
CA GLY A 246 34.20 19.39 -1.69
C GLY A 246 33.12 18.49 -2.31
N LYS A 247 31.88 18.52 -1.82
CA LYS A 247 30.73 17.73 -2.31
C LYS A 247 29.65 18.63 -2.91
N TYR A 248 28.83 18.09 -3.79
CA TYR A 248 27.66 18.77 -4.36
C TYR A 248 26.40 18.39 -3.62
N TYR A 249 25.59 19.39 -3.29
CA TYR A 249 24.31 19.26 -2.61
C TYR A 249 23.20 19.89 -3.45
N LEU A 250 21.98 19.34 -3.33
CA LEU A 250 20.79 19.94 -3.93
C LEU A 250 20.66 21.39 -3.43
N HIS A 251 20.51 22.34 -4.36
CA HIS A 251 20.42 23.75 -4.04
C HIS A 251 19.06 24.34 -4.39
N ASN A 252 18.61 24.17 -5.64
CA ASN A 252 17.28 24.62 -6.05
C ASN A 252 16.52 23.51 -6.77
N VAL A 253 15.22 23.44 -6.53
CA VAL A 253 14.27 22.66 -7.33
C VAL A 253 13.11 23.56 -7.72
N ARG A 254 12.94 23.77 -9.03
CA ARG A 254 11.81 24.48 -9.61
C ARG A 254 10.92 23.51 -10.35
N ARG A 255 9.62 23.50 -10.06
CA ARG A 255 8.63 22.69 -10.78
C ARG A 255 7.55 23.62 -11.33
N HIS A 256 7.20 23.45 -12.60
CA HIS A 256 6.14 24.22 -13.25
C HIS A 256 5.23 23.29 -14.03
N TRP A 257 3.95 23.24 -13.65
CA TRP A 257 2.95 22.36 -14.25
C TRP A 257 1.78 23.17 -14.79
N GLU A 258 1.32 22.80 -15.99
CA GLU A 258 0.10 23.33 -16.59
C GLU A 258 -0.85 22.18 -16.90
N SER A 259 -2.15 22.40 -16.65
CA SER A 259 -3.21 21.44 -16.93
C SER A 259 -4.52 22.14 -17.23
N VAL A 260 -5.46 21.39 -17.79
CA VAL A 260 -6.87 21.81 -17.90
C VAL A 260 -7.75 20.94 -17.01
N ILE A 261 -8.67 21.59 -16.30
CA ILE A 261 -9.64 20.94 -15.40
C ILE A 261 -11.02 21.00 -16.04
N ASN A 262 -11.68 19.85 -16.10
CA ASN A 262 -13.05 19.71 -16.57
C ASN A 262 -13.92 19.11 -15.46
N SER A 263 -15.08 19.70 -15.19
CA SER A 263 -16.06 19.19 -14.21
C SER A 263 -17.46 19.72 -14.54
N ASN A 264 -18.29 18.89 -15.16
CA ASN A 264 -19.67 19.22 -15.50
C ASN A 264 -20.49 19.64 -14.26
N LYS A 265 -20.27 18.96 -13.13
CA LYS A 265 -20.90 19.26 -11.83
C LYS A 265 -20.63 20.70 -11.36
N ARG A 266 -19.50 21.29 -11.78
CA ARG A 266 -19.00 22.60 -11.32
C ARG A 266 -18.98 23.66 -12.44
N GLY A 267 -19.52 23.33 -13.62
CA GLY A 267 -19.47 24.21 -14.79
C GLY A 267 -18.06 24.52 -15.29
N LEU A 268 -17.05 23.70 -14.94
CA LEU A 268 -15.68 23.90 -15.40
C LEU A 268 -15.47 23.19 -16.74
N LYS A 269 -15.09 23.95 -17.75
CA LYS A 269 -14.70 23.43 -19.07
C LYS A 269 -13.35 24.01 -19.45
N ASP A 270 -12.38 23.14 -19.67
CA ASP A 270 -10.99 23.44 -19.98
C ASP A 270 -10.41 24.56 -19.08
N ALA A 271 -10.78 24.53 -17.80
CA ALA A 271 -10.38 25.57 -16.85
C ALA A 271 -8.87 25.47 -16.60
N PRO A 272 -8.09 26.55 -16.83
CA PRO A 272 -6.64 26.47 -16.73
C PRO A 272 -6.22 26.31 -15.27
N TRP A 273 -5.42 25.29 -15.02
CA TRP A 273 -4.80 25.01 -13.73
C TRP A 273 -3.29 25.11 -13.87
N ARG A 274 -2.66 25.86 -12.97
CA ARG A 274 -1.23 26.10 -12.94
C ARG A 274 -0.68 25.89 -11.56
N ALA A 275 0.47 25.24 -11.47
CA ALA A 275 1.17 25.06 -10.20
C ALA A 275 2.66 25.30 -10.34
N ASP A 276 3.16 26.24 -9.55
CA ASP A 276 4.55 26.63 -9.46
C ASP A 276 5.10 26.27 -8.08
N PHE A 277 6.29 25.65 -8.06
CA PHE A 277 6.98 25.25 -6.84
C PHE A 277 8.44 25.67 -6.89
N LEU A 278 8.94 26.15 -5.76
CA LEU A 278 10.34 26.46 -5.54
C LEU A 278 10.77 25.92 -4.19
N LEU A 279 11.74 25.03 -4.19
CA LEU A 279 12.52 24.66 -3.02
C LEU A 279 13.92 25.27 -3.20
N SER A 280 14.38 26.06 -2.24
CA SER A 280 15.71 26.68 -2.23
C SER A 280 16.42 26.36 -0.91
N VAL A 281 17.50 25.60 -0.98
CA VAL A 281 18.31 25.24 0.19
C VAL A 281 19.12 26.45 0.64
N ASN A 282 18.91 26.86 1.89
CA ASN A 282 19.53 28.03 2.51
C ASN A 282 20.86 27.67 3.17
N SER A 283 20.94 26.50 3.81
CA SER A 283 22.16 26.01 4.46
C SER A 283 22.22 24.48 4.49
N VAL A 284 23.44 23.94 4.47
CA VAL A 284 23.74 22.53 4.68
C VAL A 284 24.70 22.42 5.87
N SER A 285 24.39 21.57 6.84
CA SER A 285 25.24 21.30 8.01
C SER A 285 25.45 19.81 8.23
N ALA A 286 26.69 19.42 8.55
CA ALA A 286 27.01 18.10 9.08
C ALA A 286 26.58 18.04 10.55
N GLU A 287 25.68 17.13 10.92
CA GLU A 287 25.09 17.16 12.26
C GLU A 287 26.03 16.55 13.33
N LYS A 288 26.57 17.40 14.21
CA LYS A 288 26.69 17.11 15.65
C LYS A 288 25.41 17.61 16.31
N ASN A 289 24.71 16.71 17.01
CA ASN A 289 23.62 16.96 17.98
C ASN A 289 22.21 17.28 17.43
N LEU A 290 21.48 16.24 17.01
CA LEU A 290 20.07 16.06 17.40
C LEU A 290 19.98 14.73 18.17
N THR A 291 19.43 14.75 19.38
CA THR A 291 19.24 13.55 20.19
C THR A 291 18.16 12.65 19.57
N PRO A 292 18.20 11.31 19.79
CA PRO A 292 17.31 10.35 19.13
C PRO A 292 15.80 10.46 19.42
N ARG A 293 15.35 11.51 20.12
CA ARG A 293 13.92 11.77 20.39
C ARG A 293 13.26 12.75 19.41
N ASP A 294 14.05 13.44 18.57
CA ASP A 294 13.53 14.41 17.60
C ASP A 294 13.50 13.84 16.17
N SER A 295 12.83 12.70 15.98
CA SER A 295 12.49 12.25 14.62
C SER A 295 11.69 13.36 13.94
N LEU A 296 12.20 13.87 12.81
CA LEU A 296 11.50 14.85 11.97
C LEU A 296 10.27 14.16 11.37
N SER A 297 9.15 14.13 12.10
CA SER A 297 7.89 13.64 11.56
C SER A 297 7.44 14.55 10.42
N ARG A 298 6.94 13.97 9.32
CA ARG A 298 6.06 14.71 8.40
C ARG A 298 5.00 15.41 9.24
N ASP A 299 4.87 16.74 9.12
CA ASP A 299 3.80 17.45 9.82
C ASP A 299 2.47 16.76 9.49
N LYS A 300 1.81 16.29 10.56
CA LYS A 300 0.66 15.39 10.49
C LYS A 300 -0.53 16.10 9.84
N ILE A 301 -0.82 15.70 8.60
CA ILE A 301 -2.18 15.63 8.08
C ILE A 301 -2.43 14.14 7.81
N PHE A 302 -3.01 13.51 8.82
CA PHE A 302 -3.77 12.24 8.90
C PHE A 302 -3.23 10.94 8.26
N LEU A 303 -3.12 9.93 9.14
CA LEU A 303 -3.21 8.48 8.96
C LEU A 303 -2.66 7.90 7.64
N ASN A 304 -1.32 7.82 7.55
CA ASN A 304 -0.72 6.69 6.86
C ASN A 304 -0.64 5.51 7.85
N PRO A 305 -0.87 4.25 7.42
CA PRO A 305 -0.26 3.12 8.09
C PRO A 305 1.27 3.35 8.21
N PRO A 306 1.94 2.80 9.24
CA PRO A 306 3.30 3.16 9.58
C PRO A 306 4.26 3.14 8.37
N THR A 307 4.87 4.28 8.07
CA THR A 307 5.87 4.41 7.02
C THR A 307 7.17 3.69 7.40
N PRO A 308 7.82 2.95 6.48
CA PRO A 308 9.06 2.25 6.74
C PRO A 308 10.29 3.15 6.53
N ASP A 309 10.65 3.92 7.54
CA ASP A 309 11.95 4.61 7.58
C ASP A 309 12.78 4.10 8.76
N SER A 310 13.48 3.00 8.53
CA SER A 310 14.87 2.78 8.99
C SER A 310 15.41 1.47 8.42
N PHE A 311 16.70 1.48 8.08
CA PHE A 311 17.52 0.35 7.64
C PHE A 311 17.42 -0.03 6.15
N ARG A 312 18.01 0.83 5.30
CA ARG A 312 18.77 0.36 4.13
C ARG A 312 20.20 0.11 4.56
N ASP A 313 20.46 -1.04 5.16
CA ASP A 313 21.67 -1.81 4.87
C ASP A 313 21.52 -3.23 5.44
N SER A 314 22.25 -4.17 4.86
CA SER A 314 22.28 -5.62 5.12
C SER A 314 21.24 -6.50 4.39
N THR A 315 21.76 -7.27 3.43
CA THR A 315 21.30 -8.60 3.05
C THR A 315 21.35 -9.51 4.29
N VAL A 316 20.33 -9.41 5.14
CA VAL A 316 20.18 -10.30 6.30
C VAL A 316 19.64 -11.63 5.79
N SER A 317 20.48 -12.66 5.80
CA SER A 317 20.00 -14.04 5.85
C SER A 317 19.08 -14.16 7.07
N TRP A 318 17.79 -14.34 6.86
CA TRP A 318 16.84 -14.51 7.96
C TRP A 318 17.28 -15.68 8.86
N GLN A 319 17.40 -15.40 10.16
CA GLN A 319 17.78 -16.37 11.19
C GLN A 319 16.52 -16.81 11.95
N PRO A 320 16.45 -18.07 12.41
CA PRO A 320 15.31 -18.57 13.17
C PRO A 320 15.10 -17.74 14.45
N GLN A 321 13.87 -17.29 14.68
CA GLN A 321 13.48 -16.64 15.93
C GLN A 321 13.40 -17.66 17.08
N ASN A 322 13.77 -17.21 18.29
CA ASN A 322 13.50 -17.95 19.51
C ASN A 322 12.07 -17.67 19.97
N PHE A 323 11.15 -18.59 19.67
CA PHE A 323 9.78 -18.52 20.18
C PHE A 323 9.71 -18.73 21.69
N THR A 324 8.84 -17.97 22.34
CA THR A 324 8.57 -18.13 23.76
C THR A 324 7.63 -19.30 24.01
N ARG A 325 7.60 -19.77 25.25
CA ARG A 325 6.63 -20.78 25.68
C ARG A 325 5.18 -20.32 25.50
N ALA A 326 4.90 -19.02 25.64
CA ALA A 326 3.57 -18.46 25.42
C ALA A 326 3.14 -18.59 23.95
N ASP A 327 4.07 -18.37 23.01
CA ASP A 327 3.80 -18.48 21.57
C ASP A 327 3.39 -19.92 21.20
N THR A 328 4.08 -20.92 21.72
CA THR A 328 3.72 -22.33 21.50
C THR A 328 2.43 -22.73 22.21
N LEU A 329 2.21 -22.28 23.45
CA LEU A 329 1.01 -22.64 24.22
C LEU A 329 -0.28 -22.16 23.53
N ARG A 330 -0.22 -21.03 22.83
CA ARG A 330 -1.33 -20.49 22.06
C ARG A 330 -1.39 -21.01 20.63
N GLY A 331 -0.24 -21.08 19.95
CA GLY A 331 -0.18 -21.44 18.53
C GLY A 331 -0.26 -22.93 18.22
N MET A 332 -0.09 -23.82 19.20
CA MET A 332 -0.11 -25.28 18.97
C MET A 332 -1.42 -25.92 19.45
N LEU A 333 -2.00 -26.77 18.61
CA LEU A 333 -3.10 -27.68 19.00
C LEU A 333 -2.58 -28.88 19.81
N SER A 334 -2.33 -28.67 21.10
CA SER A 334 -1.95 -29.75 22.02
C SER A 334 -3.10 -30.75 22.25
N PRO A 335 -2.82 -31.97 22.77
CA PRO A 335 -3.88 -32.90 23.18
C PRO A 335 -4.89 -32.33 24.18
N LEU A 336 -4.51 -31.29 24.94
CA LEU A 336 -5.40 -30.62 25.89
C LEU A 336 -6.36 -29.63 25.23
N ARG A 337 -6.16 -29.32 23.94
CA ARG A 337 -7.02 -28.46 23.10
C ARG A 337 -7.77 -29.24 22.03
N SER A 338 -7.18 -30.32 21.52
CA SER A 338 -7.78 -31.16 20.46
C SER A 338 -8.69 -32.26 20.99
N CYS A 339 -8.74 -32.49 22.31
CA CYS A 339 -9.64 -33.46 22.92
C CYS A 339 -11.12 -33.01 22.97
N TYR A 340 -11.41 -31.75 22.62
CA TYR A 340 -12.76 -31.20 22.59
C TYR A 340 -12.95 -30.16 21.47
N ASP A 341 -14.19 -29.99 21.07
CA ASP A 341 -14.64 -29.06 20.04
C ASP A 341 -15.64 -28.08 20.64
N VAL A 342 -15.39 -26.77 20.55
CA VAL A 342 -16.31 -25.77 21.10
C VAL A 342 -17.43 -25.53 20.11
N THR A 343 -18.68 -25.70 20.55
CA THR A 343 -19.85 -25.53 19.67
C THR A 343 -20.57 -24.21 19.93
N PHE A 344 -20.42 -23.63 21.12
CA PHE A 344 -21.10 -22.39 21.48
C PHE A 344 -20.43 -21.64 22.64
N TYR A 345 -20.38 -20.31 22.53
CA TYR A 345 -20.10 -19.43 23.66
C TYR A 345 -21.32 -18.58 24.03
N HIS A 346 -21.48 -18.33 25.33
CA HIS A 346 -22.29 -17.22 25.82
C HIS A 346 -21.42 -16.34 26.71
N LEU A 347 -21.07 -15.17 26.18
CA LEU A 347 -20.32 -14.14 26.86
C LEU A 347 -21.29 -13.14 27.47
N ASP A 348 -21.26 -12.99 28.80
CA ASP A 348 -22.02 -11.98 29.54
C ASP A 348 -21.05 -11.17 30.39
N ALA A 349 -20.73 -9.97 29.92
CA ALA A 349 -19.69 -9.10 30.49
C ALA A 349 -20.17 -7.66 30.68
N GLU A 350 -19.70 -7.04 31.75
CA GLU A 350 -19.84 -5.61 32.01
C GLU A 350 -18.52 -4.90 31.68
N VAL A 351 -18.63 -3.76 31.00
CA VAL A 351 -17.50 -2.89 30.65
C VAL A 351 -17.61 -1.59 31.44
N ASP A 352 -16.69 -1.37 32.37
CA ASP A 352 -16.52 -0.12 33.10
C ASP A 352 -15.58 0.80 32.29
N LEU A 353 -16.19 1.76 31.58
CA LEU A 353 -15.50 2.72 30.71
C LEU A 353 -14.57 3.68 31.47
N ASP A 354 -14.85 3.96 32.75
CA ASP A 354 -14.05 4.91 33.53
C ASP A 354 -12.81 4.22 34.14
N LYS A 355 -12.96 2.96 34.55
CA LYS A 355 -11.87 2.17 35.12
C LYS A 355 -11.09 1.35 34.09
N HIS A 356 -11.55 1.33 32.84
CA HIS A 356 -11.02 0.44 31.79
C HIS A 356 -11.01 -1.02 32.25
N PHE A 357 -12.13 -1.47 32.81
CA PHE A 357 -12.23 -2.75 33.51
C PHE A 357 -13.36 -3.59 32.95
N ILE A 358 -13.15 -4.90 32.85
CA ILE A 358 -14.13 -5.86 32.36
C ILE A 358 -14.36 -6.90 33.45
N SER A 359 -15.63 -7.24 33.71
CA SER A 359 -16.00 -8.33 34.61
C SER A 359 -17.21 -9.07 34.11
N GLY A 360 -17.28 -10.38 34.34
CA GLY A 360 -18.39 -11.17 33.85
C GLY A 360 -18.09 -12.65 33.80
N ASN A 361 -18.71 -13.33 32.84
CA ASN A 361 -18.51 -14.75 32.63
C ASN A 361 -18.60 -15.16 31.15
N SER A 362 -17.91 -16.24 30.82
CA SER A 362 -18.06 -16.96 29.55
C SER A 362 -18.53 -18.38 29.84
N LEU A 363 -19.70 -18.75 29.33
CA LEU A 363 -20.13 -20.14 29.25
C LEU A 363 -19.59 -20.74 27.95
N ILE A 364 -18.88 -21.85 28.08
CA ILE A 364 -18.28 -22.61 26.98
C ILE A 364 -19.02 -23.94 26.89
N ARG A 365 -19.75 -24.16 25.79
CA ARG A 365 -20.32 -25.46 25.45
C ARG A 365 -19.42 -26.16 24.45
N TYR A 366 -19.12 -27.42 24.71
CA TYR A 366 -18.21 -28.20 23.88
C TYR A 366 -18.63 -29.66 23.77
N LYS A 367 -18.21 -30.28 22.67
CA LYS A 367 -18.29 -31.72 22.44
C LYS A 367 -16.96 -32.38 22.78
N VAL A 368 -17.00 -33.46 23.54
CA VAL A 368 -15.82 -34.28 23.84
C VAL A 368 -15.46 -35.13 22.62
N LEU A 369 -14.27 -34.94 22.06
CA LEU A 369 -13.80 -35.71 20.88
C LEU A 369 -13.05 -36.98 21.29
N SER A 370 -12.25 -36.90 22.35
CA SER A 370 -11.51 -38.02 22.94
C SER A 370 -11.56 -37.93 24.45
N PRO A 371 -11.57 -39.04 25.21
CA PRO A 371 -11.69 -38.98 26.66
C PRO A 371 -10.57 -38.16 27.31
N PHE A 372 -10.91 -37.23 28.19
CA PHE A 372 -9.94 -36.37 28.89
C PHE A 372 -10.40 -36.06 30.32
N ASP A 373 -9.48 -35.75 31.22
CA ASP A 373 -9.77 -35.19 32.56
C ASP A 373 -9.13 -33.82 32.76
N LYS A 374 -8.39 -33.32 31.76
CA LYS A 374 -7.74 -32.02 31.75
C LYS A 374 -7.96 -31.31 30.41
N MET A 375 -8.27 -30.02 30.49
CA MET A 375 -8.57 -29.16 29.34
C MET A 375 -7.70 -27.91 29.38
N GLN A 376 -7.28 -27.39 28.23
CA GLN A 376 -6.65 -26.07 28.13
C GLN A 376 -7.61 -25.07 27.49
N VAL A 377 -7.91 -23.99 28.20
CA VAL A 377 -8.46 -22.73 27.65
C VAL A 377 -7.44 -21.61 27.86
N ASP A 378 -7.74 -20.40 27.44
CA ASP A 378 -6.83 -19.28 27.53
C ASP A 378 -7.54 -18.04 28.07
N LEU A 379 -6.78 -17.30 28.87
CA LEU A 379 -7.13 -15.98 29.36
C LEU A 379 -5.82 -15.28 29.69
N TYR A 380 -5.69 -14.00 29.38
CA TYR A 380 -4.49 -13.25 29.71
C TYR A 380 -4.26 -13.18 31.23
N ALA A 381 -3.00 -13.20 31.66
CA ALA A 381 -2.64 -13.29 33.08
C ALA A 381 -3.12 -12.08 33.94
N ASN A 382 -3.30 -10.92 33.33
CA ASN A 382 -3.88 -9.72 33.95
C ASN A 382 -5.40 -9.77 34.13
N MET A 383 -6.06 -10.82 33.62
CA MET A 383 -7.47 -11.09 33.84
C MET A 383 -7.59 -12.23 34.88
N LEU A 384 -8.11 -11.87 36.05
CA LEU A 384 -8.32 -12.76 37.18
C LEU A 384 -9.47 -13.71 36.90
N ILE A 385 -9.25 -15.02 37.07
CA ILE A 385 -10.31 -16.02 37.10
C ILE A 385 -10.79 -16.12 38.55
N GLN A 386 -12.03 -15.77 38.80
CA GLN A 386 -12.65 -15.88 40.12
C GLN A 386 -13.01 -17.32 40.44
N LYS A 387 -13.63 -18.02 39.48
CA LYS A 387 -14.00 -19.44 39.60
C LYS A 387 -14.34 -20.03 38.23
N ILE A 388 -14.20 -21.34 38.13
CA ILE A 388 -14.64 -22.14 36.98
C ILE A 388 -15.66 -23.15 37.48
N LEU A 389 -16.86 -23.17 36.91
CA LEU A 389 -17.94 -24.07 37.31
C LEU A 389 -18.18 -25.15 36.24
N PHE A 390 -18.31 -26.40 36.70
CA PHE A 390 -18.77 -27.53 35.91
C PHE A 390 -19.90 -28.24 36.68
N LYS A 391 -21.09 -28.32 36.10
CA LYS A 391 -22.28 -28.90 36.77
C LYS A 391 -22.53 -28.32 38.18
N GLY A 392 -22.29 -27.01 38.32
CA GLY A 392 -22.44 -26.27 39.59
C GLY A 392 -21.29 -26.43 40.59
N GLN A 393 -20.29 -27.27 40.32
CA GLN A 393 -19.12 -27.48 41.19
C GLN A 393 -17.91 -26.68 40.70
N SER A 394 -17.14 -26.11 41.63
CA SER A 394 -15.90 -25.41 41.31
C SER A 394 -14.81 -26.39 40.88
N LEU A 395 -14.12 -26.08 39.78
CA LEU A 395 -12.97 -26.82 39.28
C LEU A 395 -11.64 -26.19 39.71
N ASN A 396 -10.64 -27.03 39.91
CA ASN A 396 -9.26 -26.59 40.11
C ASN A 396 -8.61 -26.28 38.75
N PHE A 397 -7.72 -25.29 38.72
CA PHE A 397 -6.95 -24.96 37.53
C PHE A 397 -5.54 -24.47 37.87
N THR A 398 -4.65 -24.54 36.89
CA THR A 398 -3.29 -23.97 36.95
C THR A 398 -3.05 -23.07 35.73
N ARG A 399 -2.11 -22.14 35.81
CA ARG A 399 -1.77 -21.24 34.68
C ARG A 399 -0.31 -21.32 34.30
N GLU A 400 -0.04 -21.19 33.00
CA GLU A 400 1.29 -21.02 32.44
C GLU A 400 1.19 -19.94 31.35
N ALA A 401 1.86 -18.80 31.54
CA ALA A 401 1.61 -17.60 30.73
C ALA A 401 0.09 -17.28 30.65
N ASN A 402 -0.49 -17.24 29.45
CA ASN A 402 -1.92 -17.00 29.22
C ASN A 402 -2.76 -18.28 29.13
N ALA A 403 -2.13 -19.47 29.18
CA ALA A 403 -2.85 -20.74 29.16
C ALA A 403 -3.42 -21.07 30.55
N VAL A 404 -4.63 -21.62 30.58
CA VAL A 404 -5.36 -22.04 31.77
C VAL A 404 -5.69 -23.52 31.63
N PHE A 405 -5.10 -24.34 32.49
CA PHE A 405 -5.31 -25.77 32.50
C PHE A 405 -6.32 -26.16 33.57
N ILE A 406 -7.50 -26.60 33.16
CA ILE A 406 -8.64 -26.94 34.00
C ILE A 406 -8.63 -28.43 34.28
N GLN A 407 -8.73 -28.83 35.55
CA GLN A 407 -8.81 -30.22 35.98
C GLN A 407 -10.26 -30.60 36.31
N PHE A 408 -10.75 -31.67 35.70
CA PHE A 408 -12.06 -32.25 35.96
C PHE A 408 -11.98 -33.31 37.07
N PRO A 409 -13.08 -33.54 37.83
CA PRO A 409 -13.12 -34.54 38.90
C PRO A 409 -13.07 -35.99 38.39
N GLY A 410 -13.28 -36.19 37.09
CA GLY A 410 -13.20 -37.49 36.42
C GLY A 410 -13.11 -37.32 34.91
N GLN A 411 -12.84 -38.44 34.23
CA GLN A 411 -12.72 -38.46 32.78
C GLN A 411 -14.05 -38.10 32.11
N GLN A 412 -14.02 -37.14 31.20
CA GLN A 412 -15.11 -36.78 30.30
C GLN A 412 -15.21 -37.82 29.18
N PRO A 413 -16.34 -38.53 29.02
CA PRO A 413 -16.50 -39.54 27.98
C PRO A 413 -16.61 -38.92 26.57
N ALA A 414 -16.00 -39.57 25.57
CA ALA A 414 -16.11 -39.14 24.18
C ALA A 414 -17.55 -39.16 23.66
N GLY A 415 -17.90 -38.18 22.84
CA GLY A 415 -19.22 -38.01 22.25
C GLY A 415 -20.22 -37.22 23.10
N GLU A 416 -19.91 -36.93 24.36
CA GLU A 416 -20.79 -36.12 25.21
C GLU A 416 -20.66 -34.62 24.90
N GLU A 417 -21.78 -33.90 25.05
CA GLU A 417 -21.77 -32.44 25.15
C GLU A 417 -21.73 -32.03 26.62
N GLN A 418 -20.87 -31.07 26.92
CA GLN A 418 -20.63 -30.58 28.27
C GLN A 418 -20.52 -29.06 28.27
N GLU A 419 -20.66 -28.45 29.45
CA GLU A 419 -20.58 -27.01 29.65
C GLU A 419 -19.71 -26.65 30.85
N ILE A 420 -18.90 -25.62 30.70
CA ILE A 420 -18.24 -24.93 31.81
C ILE A 420 -18.58 -23.45 31.79
N THR A 421 -18.55 -22.79 32.96
CA THR A 421 -18.68 -21.34 33.06
C THR A 421 -17.49 -20.76 33.81
N ILE A 422 -16.80 -19.83 33.17
CA ILE A 422 -15.61 -19.16 33.72
C ILE A 422 -16.01 -17.74 34.12
N TYR A 423 -15.93 -17.45 35.41
CA TYR A 423 -16.14 -16.10 35.96
C TYR A 423 -14.80 -15.40 36.07
N TYR A 424 -14.72 -14.18 35.55
CA TYR A 424 -13.47 -13.47 35.44
C TYR A 424 -13.65 -11.96 35.56
N GLU A 425 -12.56 -11.27 35.88
CA GLU A 425 -12.51 -9.81 35.90
C GLU A 425 -11.08 -9.30 35.72
N GLY A 426 -10.91 -8.07 35.26
CA GLY A 426 -9.60 -7.46 35.13
C GLY A 426 -9.56 -6.24 34.22
N THR A 427 -8.38 -5.63 34.16
CA THR A 427 -8.06 -4.58 33.19
C THR A 427 -7.39 -5.24 31.99
N PRO A 428 -8.03 -5.29 30.81
CA PRO A 428 -7.45 -5.94 29.63
C PRO A 428 -6.23 -5.17 29.12
N GLN A 429 -5.42 -5.84 28.29
CA GLN A 429 -4.27 -5.21 27.65
C GLN A 429 -4.72 -4.02 26.77
N VAL A 430 -3.96 -2.93 26.79
CA VAL A 430 -4.09 -1.82 25.84
C VAL A 430 -3.16 -2.07 24.64
N PRO A 431 -3.58 -1.79 23.38
CA PRO A 431 -2.74 -2.00 22.22
C PRO A 431 -1.42 -1.22 22.25
N ASP A 432 -0.38 -1.80 21.68
CA ASP A 432 0.90 -1.14 21.46
C ASP A 432 1.05 -0.84 19.97
N LYS A 433 0.70 0.39 19.58
CA LYS A 433 0.67 0.83 18.17
C LYS A 433 2.04 0.82 17.49
N SER A 434 3.13 0.59 18.24
CA SER A 434 4.48 0.46 17.66
C SER A 434 4.80 -0.96 17.19
N ILE A 435 3.98 -1.94 17.54
CA ILE A 435 4.15 -3.35 17.20
C ILE A 435 2.91 -3.82 16.43
N SER A 436 3.11 -4.26 15.19
CA SER A 436 2.04 -4.79 14.34
C SER A 436 1.28 -5.92 15.04
N MET A 437 -0.05 -5.94 14.88
CA MET A 437 -0.95 -6.94 15.45
C MET A 437 -0.87 -7.11 16.98
N LYS A 438 -0.21 -6.18 17.70
CA LYS A 438 -0.26 -6.14 19.17
C LYS A 438 -1.51 -5.39 19.63
N GLY A 439 -2.63 -6.08 19.47
CA GLY A 439 -3.97 -5.64 19.83
C GLY A 439 -4.23 -5.56 21.34
N GLY A 440 -5.47 -5.22 21.69
CA GLY A 440 -5.96 -4.94 23.03
C GLY A 440 -7.34 -4.26 22.99
N VAL A 441 -7.78 -3.76 24.13
CA VAL A 441 -8.94 -2.86 24.20
C VAL A 441 -8.45 -1.42 24.10
N LEU A 442 -8.91 -0.73 23.06
CA LEU A 442 -8.73 0.70 22.88
C LEU A 442 -9.69 1.44 23.80
N TRP A 443 -9.15 2.34 24.60
CA TRP A 443 -9.92 3.26 25.45
C TRP A 443 -9.53 4.68 25.08
N ASP A 444 -10.48 5.45 24.58
CA ASP A 444 -10.24 6.79 24.05
C ASP A 444 -11.48 7.67 24.25
N LYS A 445 -11.48 8.85 23.64
CA LYS A 445 -12.62 9.76 23.59
C LYS A 445 -13.00 10.11 22.15
N ASP A 446 -14.30 10.35 21.97
CA ASP A 446 -14.83 11.00 20.78
C ASP A 446 -14.49 12.50 20.76
N ASP A 447 -14.83 13.21 19.68
CA ASP A 447 -14.49 14.63 19.52
C ASP A 447 -15.29 15.55 20.46
N LEU A 448 -16.33 15.03 21.11
CA LEU A 448 -17.12 15.69 22.13
C LEU A 448 -16.63 15.37 23.56
N GLY A 449 -15.57 14.57 23.70
CA GLY A 449 -14.98 14.17 24.97
C GLY A 449 -15.71 13.03 25.69
N ASN A 450 -16.67 12.35 25.06
CA ASN A 450 -17.31 11.16 25.63
C ASN A 450 -16.37 9.95 25.50
N PRO A 451 -16.38 9.01 26.47
CA PRO A 451 -15.70 7.73 26.34
C PRO A 451 -16.04 7.00 25.04
N TRP A 452 -15.03 6.40 24.42
CA TRP A 452 -15.15 5.55 23.25
C TRP A 452 -14.22 4.35 23.44
N ALA A 453 -14.75 3.14 23.29
CA ALA A 453 -13.97 1.92 23.46
C ALA A 453 -14.19 0.93 22.30
N GLN A 454 -13.17 0.14 22.00
CA GLN A 454 -13.21 -0.89 20.96
C GLN A 454 -12.24 -2.02 21.30
N VAL A 455 -12.62 -3.27 21.04
CA VAL A 455 -11.67 -4.40 21.04
C VAL A 455 -11.03 -4.56 19.67
N VAL A 456 -9.71 -4.73 19.61
CA VAL A 456 -8.98 -5.12 18.40
C VAL A 456 -7.94 -6.15 18.79
N CYS A 457 -8.08 -7.41 18.35
CA CYS A 457 -7.25 -8.49 18.87
C CYS A 457 -6.70 -9.49 17.85
N GLN A 458 -6.70 -9.16 16.54
CA GLN A 458 -5.93 -9.91 15.54
C GLN A 458 -4.48 -10.05 16.02
N GLY A 459 -3.89 -11.23 15.86
CA GLY A 459 -2.54 -11.50 16.36
C GLY A 459 -2.45 -11.69 17.87
N SER A 460 -2.79 -10.69 18.70
CA SER A 460 -2.74 -10.81 20.18
C SER A 460 -3.67 -11.89 20.75
N GLY A 461 -4.81 -12.14 20.11
CA GLY A 461 -5.77 -13.17 20.51
C GLY A 461 -6.88 -12.67 21.43
N ALA A 462 -8.02 -13.36 21.35
CA ALA A 462 -9.26 -12.99 22.02
C ALA A 462 -9.20 -13.18 23.54
N SER A 463 -8.31 -14.07 24.01
CA SER A 463 -8.05 -14.32 25.43
C SER A 463 -7.55 -13.08 26.18
N LEU A 464 -7.22 -11.99 25.49
CA LEU A 464 -6.85 -10.72 26.12
C LEU A 464 -7.98 -10.04 26.89
N TRP A 465 -9.25 -10.37 26.59
CA TRP A 465 -10.42 -9.76 27.27
C TRP A 465 -11.53 -10.72 27.68
N TRP A 466 -11.56 -11.96 27.17
CA TRP A 466 -12.54 -12.97 27.60
C TRP A 466 -11.98 -14.40 27.50
N PRO A 467 -12.40 -15.33 28.37
CA PRO A 467 -11.85 -16.69 28.38
C PRO A 467 -12.44 -17.55 27.26
N CYS A 468 -11.56 -18.14 26.45
CA CYS A 468 -11.90 -18.92 25.24
C CYS A 468 -10.83 -19.98 24.94
N LYS A 469 -11.10 -20.88 23.98
CA LYS A 469 -10.06 -21.72 23.35
C LYS A 469 -9.36 -20.87 22.29
N ASP A 470 -8.39 -20.05 22.70
CA ASP A 470 -7.77 -19.05 21.82
C ASP A 470 -6.76 -19.74 20.90
N HIS A 471 -7.25 -20.34 19.83
CA HIS A 471 -6.49 -20.85 18.68
C HIS A 471 -7.17 -20.32 17.42
N LEU A 472 -6.40 -20.00 16.38
CA LEU A 472 -6.95 -19.39 15.17
C LEU A 472 -7.94 -20.31 14.44
N SER A 473 -7.75 -21.62 14.56
CA SER A 473 -8.65 -22.63 13.96
C SER A 473 -9.94 -22.90 14.76
N ASP A 474 -10.16 -22.26 15.91
CA ASP A 474 -11.35 -22.52 16.74
C ASP A 474 -12.48 -21.57 16.34
N GLU A 475 -13.56 -22.14 15.78
CA GLU A 475 -14.74 -21.41 15.30
C GLU A 475 -16.01 -22.09 15.83
N PRO A 476 -16.58 -21.65 16.97
CA PRO A 476 -17.84 -22.19 17.48
C PRO A 476 -18.99 -21.94 16.50
N ASP A 477 -19.94 -22.88 16.39
CA ASP A 477 -21.09 -22.82 15.47
C ASP A 477 -21.94 -21.53 15.61
N SER A 478 -21.97 -20.97 16.82
CA SER A 478 -22.71 -19.75 17.15
C SER A 478 -22.23 -19.13 18.47
N MET A 479 -22.63 -17.89 18.73
CA MET A 479 -22.29 -17.19 19.96
C MET A 479 -23.40 -16.24 20.40
N ARG A 480 -23.55 -16.04 21.72
CA ARG A 480 -24.25 -14.89 22.31
C ARG A 480 -23.24 -13.94 22.95
N ILE A 481 -23.40 -12.66 22.64
CA ILE A 481 -22.53 -11.59 23.13
C ILE A 481 -23.41 -10.58 23.87
N TRP A 482 -23.36 -10.63 25.19
CA TRP A 482 -24.14 -9.78 26.08
C TRP A 482 -23.19 -8.82 26.80
N ILE A 483 -23.25 -7.54 26.40
CA ILE A 483 -22.36 -6.52 26.94
C ILE A 483 -23.18 -5.48 27.69
N THR A 484 -22.83 -5.26 28.95
CA THR A 484 -23.44 -4.25 29.81
C THR A 484 -22.56 -3.01 29.85
N VAL A 485 -23.14 -1.85 29.54
CA VAL A 485 -22.48 -0.54 29.51
C VAL A 485 -23.31 0.50 30.29
N PRO A 486 -22.73 1.67 30.65
CA PRO A 486 -23.50 2.76 31.23
C PRO A 486 -24.66 3.22 30.34
N GLU A 487 -25.76 3.64 30.94
CA GLU A 487 -26.93 4.20 30.25
C GLU A 487 -26.52 5.39 29.37
N GLY A 488 -27.09 5.46 28.16
CA GLY A 488 -26.78 6.50 27.17
C GLY A 488 -25.61 6.19 26.23
N PHE A 489 -24.93 5.05 26.40
CA PHE A 489 -24.00 4.50 25.41
C PHE A 489 -24.68 3.44 24.55
N SER A 490 -24.28 3.39 23.28
CA SER A 490 -24.55 2.27 22.37
C SER A 490 -23.39 1.29 22.41
N GLU A 491 -23.72 0.00 22.31
CA GLU A 491 -22.74 -1.07 22.16
C GLU A 491 -23.08 -1.84 20.88
N VAL A 492 -22.06 -2.04 20.04
CA VAL A 492 -22.16 -2.75 18.77
C VAL A 492 -21.18 -3.93 18.78
N SER A 493 -21.73 -5.14 18.76
CA SER A 493 -21.00 -6.41 18.64
C SER A 493 -21.30 -7.09 17.31
N ASN A 494 -20.74 -8.29 17.11
CA ASN A 494 -21.01 -9.14 15.96
C ASN A 494 -22.46 -9.66 15.95
N GLY A 495 -22.94 -10.05 14.77
CA GLY A 495 -24.22 -10.73 14.62
C GLY A 495 -25.41 -9.76 14.56
N ARG A 496 -26.56 -10.22 15.02
CA ARG A 496 -27.80 -9.44 15.06
C ARG A 496 -28.17 -9.05 16.48
N LEU A 497 -28.37 -7.76 16.73
CA LEU A 497 -28.91 -7.25 17.98
C LEU A 497 -30.31 -7.81 18.21
N GLN A 498 -30.48 -8.55 19.29
CA GLN A 498 -31.77 -9.14 19.67
C GLN A 498 -32.54 -8.21 20.59
N ARG A 499 -31.86 -7.66 21.61
CA ARG A 499 -32.50 -6.87 22.67
C ARG A 499 -31.55 -5.83 23.26
N GLN A 500 -32.15 -4.75 23.73
CA GLN A 500 -31.53 -3.81 24.66
C GLN A 500 -32.31 -3.89 25.97
N VAL A 501 -31.63 -4.18 27.07
CA VAL A 501 -32.24 -4.44 28.37
C VAL A 501 -31.74 -3.41 29.38
N PRO A 502 -32.58 -2.45 29.79
CA PRO A 502 -32.25 -1.58 30.91
C PRO A 502 -32.07 -2.39 32.19
N LEU A 503 -31.00 -2.11 32.92
CA LEU A 503 -30.65 -2.75 34.18
C LEU A 503 -30.58 -1.72 35.32
N PRO A 504 -30.70 -2.16 36.59
CA PRO A 504 -30.50 -1.27 37.74
C PRO A 504 -29.13 -0.58 37.72
N GLY A 505 -29.06 0.62 38.30
CA GLY A 505 -27.80 1.37 38.42
C GLY A 505 -27.39 2.14 37.16
N HIS A 506 -28.35 2.59 36.35
CA HIS A 506 -28.11 3.36 35.11
C HIS A 506 -27.21 2.62 34.12
N LYS A 507 -27.59 1.37 33.82
CA LYS A 507 -26.88 0.50 32.88
C LYS A 507 -27.83 -0.05 31.83
N THR A 508 -27.31 -0.35 30.66
CA THR A 508 -28.02 -1.04 29.59
C THR A 508 -27.19 -2.22 29.12
N ARG A 509 -27.83 -3.40 29.03
CA ARG A 509 -27.24 -4.59 28.41
C ARG A 509 -27.70 -4.74 26.97
N TYR A 510 -26.76 -4.88 26.06
CA TYR A 510 -26.99 -5.16 24.66
C TYR A 510 -26.81 -6.65 24.43
N GLU A 511 -27.84 -7.31 23.89
CA GLU A 511 -27.86 -8.76 23.69
C GLU A 511 -27.77 -9.06 22.20
N TRP A 512 -26.57 -9.38 21.73
CA TRP A 512 -26.29 -9.77 20.34
C TRP A 512 -26.22 -11.30 20.20
N ALA A 513 -26.52 -11.77 18.99
CA ALA A 513 -26.42 -13.19 18.64
C ALA A 513 -25.76 -13.37 17.26
N VAL A 514 -24.73 -14.21 17.21
CA VAL A 514 -24.04 -14.66 16.00
C VAL A 514 -24.61 -16.01 15.60
N SER A 515 -25.05 -16.15 14.36
CA SER A 515 -25.78 -17.33 13.86
C SER A 515 -24.94 -18.27 12.99
N TYR A 516 -23.65 -17.98 12.88
CA TYR A 516 -22.68 -18.68 12.04
C TYR A 516 -21.37 -18.94 12.80
N PRO A 517 -20.51 -19.85 12.31
CA PRO A 517 -19.15 -19.97 12.80
C PRO A 517 -18.44 -18.62 12.83
N ILE A 518 -17.70 -18.35 13.90
CA ILE A 518 -16.98 -17.09 14.11
C ILE A 518 -15.61 -17.36 14.72
N ASN A 519 -14.57 -16.79 14.13
CA ASN A 519 -13.24 -16.86 14.71
C ASN A 519 -13.17 -16.06 16.02
N ASN A 520 -12.45 -16.57 17.02
CA ASN A 520 -12.32 -15.91 18.31
C ASN A 520 -11.81 -14.46 18.21
N TYR A 521 -10.87 -14.13 17.31
CA TYR A 521 -10.38 -12.75 17.19
C TYR A 521 -11.41 -11.77 16.61
N ASN A 522 -12.39 -12.29 15.87
CA ASN A 522 -13.47 -11.50 15.27
C ASN A 522 -14.50 -11.05 16.32
N VAL A 523 -14.57 -11.74 17.46
CA VAL A 523 -15.47 -11.39 18.56
C VAL A 523 -15.04 -10.05 19.15
N THR A 524 -15.94 -9.07 19.09
CA THR A 524 -15.64 -7.68 19.45
C THR A 524 -16.81 -6.98 20.14
N PHE A 525 -16.52 -5.82 20.72
CA PHE A 525 -17.49 -4.77 20.97
C PHE A 525 -16.92 -3.41 20.52
N SER A 526 -17.81 -2.51 20.11
CA SER A 526 -17.55 -1.08 19.93
C SER A 526 -18.56 -0.28 20.74
N ILE A 527 -18.08 0.49 21.71
CA ILE A 527 -18.91 1.23 22.66
C ILE A 527 -18.73 2.72 22.46
N GLY A 528 -19.81 3.43 22.15
CA GLY A 528 -19.78 4.87 21.91
C GLY A 528 -21.19 5.48 21.87
N LYS A 529 -21.27 6.80 21.71
CA LYS A 529 -22.55 7.49 21.54
C LYS A 529 -22.97 7.54 20.09
N TYR A 530 -23.14 6.37 19.49
CA TYR A 530 -23.49 6.21 18.08
C TYR A 530 -24.90 6.71 17.76
N THR A 531 -25.07 7.23 16.55
CA THR A 531 -26.35 7.25 15.87
C THR A 531 -26.42 6.06 14.90
N HIS A 532 -27.63 5.54 14.68
CA HIS A 532 -27.87 4.38 13.81
C HIS A 532 -28.77 4.79 12.63
N TYR A 533 -28.43 4.28 11.45
CA TYR A 533 -29.34 4.30 10.31
C TYR A 533 -29.20 3.02 9.48
N THR A 534 -30.21 2.76 8.65
CA THR A 534 -30.23 1.60 7.75
C THR A 534 -30.43 2.08 6.31
N ASP A 535 -29.73 1.47 5.37
CA ASP A 535 -29.92 1.69 3.94
C ASP A 535 -29.84 0.35 3.19
N HIS A 536 -30.90 0.00 2.44
CA HIS A 536 -31.02 -1.25 1.68
C HIS A 536 -30.63 -2.54 2.46
N GLY A 537 -30.90 -2.58 3.77
CA GLY A 537 -30.61 -3.74 4.63
C GLY A 537 -29.22 -3.74 5.26
N VAL A 538 -28.37 -2.76 4.95
CA VAL A 538 -27.10 -2.50 5.65
C VAL A 538 -27.34 -1.60 6.86
N ASN A 539 -26.74 -1.93 7.99
CA ASN A 539 -26.75 -1.09 9.19
C ASN A 539 -25.48 -0.25 9.29
N TYR A 540 -25.62 0.99 9.76
CA TYR A 540 -24.50 1.89 9.98
C TYR A 540 -24.59 2.46 11.38
N TYR A 541 -23.52 2.33 12.14
CA TYR A 541 -23.34 2.96 13.44
C TYR A 541 -22.19 3.97 13.33
N VAL A 542 -22.52 5.25 13.45
CA VAL A 542 -21.57 6.35 13.24
C VAL A 542 -21.70 7.39 14.33
N MET A 543 -20.68 8.21 14.53
CA MET A 543 -20.78 9.33 15.44
C MET A 543 -21.84 10.33 14.92
N PRO A 544 -22.71 10.88 15.78
CA PRO A 544 -23.81 11.73 15.35
C PRO A 544 -23.36 12.93 14.51
N TYR A 545 -22.20 13.50 14.82
CA TYR A 545 -21.60 14.63 14.12
C TYR A 545 -20.93 14.25 12.79
N HIS A 546 -20.76 12.96 12.50
CA HIS A 546 -20.26 12.42 11.24
C HIS A 546 -21.35 11.83 10.34
N LEU A 547 -22.63 11.85 10.73
CA LEU A 547 -23.71 11.17 10.00
C LEU A 547 -23.78 11.55 8.52
N GLU A 548 -23.71 12.84 8.20
CA GLU A 548 -23.82 13.31 6.82
C GLU A 548 -22.55 13.00 6.01
N GLN A 549 -21.37 13.03 6.64
CA GLN A 549 -20.11 12.62 6.04
C GLN A 549 -20.10 11.10 5.78
N ALA A 550 -20.61 10.30 6.72
CA ALA A 550 -20.70 8.86 6.59
C ALA A 550 -21.55 8.44 5.39
N LYS A 551 -22.71 9.07 5.18
CA LYS A 551 -23.57 8.82 4.00
C LYS A 551 -22.83 9.08 2.69
N VAL A 552 -21.89 10.02 2.68
CA VAL A 552 -21.05 10.31 1.52
C VAL A 552 -20.00 9.21 1.34
N TYR A 553 -19.25 8.87 2.39
CA TYR A 553 -18.21 7.84 2.33
C TYR A 553 -18.76 6.45 1.99
N PHE A 554 -19.94 6.12 2.51
CA PHE A 554 -20.57 4.82 2.29
C PHE A 554 -21.51 4.78 1.08
N SER A 555 -21.61 5.86 0.30
CA SER A 555 -22.51 5.93 -0.86
C SER A 555 -22.27 4.85 -1.93
N GLU A 556 -21.07 4.24 -1.93
CA GLU A 556 -20.68 3.22 -2.89
C GLU A 556 -20.75 1.78 -2.34
N ILE A 557 -21.12 1.60 -1.07
CA ILE A 557 -21.05 0.30 -0.42
C ILE A 557 -21.92 -0.76 -1.10
N LEU A 558 -23.11 -0.39 -1.58
CA LEU A 558 -24.01 -1.33 -2.27
C LEU A 558 -23.44 -1.78 -3.61
N ALA A 559 -22.79 -0.88 -4.36
CA ALA A 559 -22.14 -1.22 -5.62
C ALA A 559 -20.91 -2.10 -5.39
N MET A 560 -20.17 -1.84 -4.30
CA MET A 560 -19.04 -2.66 -3.87
C MET A 560 -19.47 -4.06 -3.46
N LEU A 561 -20.47 -4.19 -2.58
CA LEU A 561 -21.01 -5.49 -2.17
C LEU A 561 -21.52 -6.28 -3.38
N ALA A 562 -22.23 -5.65 -4.31
CA ALA A 562 -22.68 -6.32 -5.54
C ALA A 562 -21.50 -6.82 -6.41
N CYS A 563 -20.43 -6.04 -6.53
CA CYS A 563 -19.21 -6.46 -7.22
C CYS A 563 -18.54 -7.65 -6.51
N TYR A 564 -18.42 -7.61 -5.18
CA TYR A 564 -17.88 -8.72 -4.41
C TYR A 564 -18.77 -9.96 -4.53
N GLU A 565 -20.09 -9.83 -4.52
CA GLU A 565 -21.00 -10.95 -4.74
C GLU A 565 -20.87 -11.57 -6.14
N GLU A 566 -20.64 -10.75 -7.18
CA GLU A 566 -20.40 -11.23 -8.54
C GLU A 566 -19.07 -12.02 -8.64
N HIS A 567 -18.04 -11.60 -7.90
CA HIS A 567 -16.69 -12.15 -8.01
C HIS A 567 -16.36 -13.25 -7.00
N PHE A 568 -17.00 -13.26 -5.84
CA PHE A 568 -16.71 -14.16 -4.71
C PHE A 568 -17.92 -15.02 -4.32
N GLY A 569 -19.10 -14.73 -4.87
CA GLY A 569 -20.35 -15.41 -4.53
C GLY A 569 -21.16 -14.67 -3.45
N PRO A 570 -22.39 -15.13 -3.14
CA PRO A 570 -23.33 -14.39 -2.29
C PRO A 570 -22.75 -14.03 -0.92
N TYR A 571 -23.23 -12.93 -0.34
CA TYR A 571 -22.83 -12.52 1.01
C TYR A 571 -22.99 -13.69 2.03
N PRO A 572 -21.93 -14.00 2.80
CA PRO A 572 -21.90 -15.23 3.58
C PRO A 572 -22.77 -15.22 4.84
N PHE A 573 -23.15 -14.07 5.40
CA PHE A 573 -23.81 -14.01 6.71
C PHE A 573 -25.23 -13.39 6.72
N PRO A 574 -26.18 -13.83 5.86
CA PRO A 574 -27.46 -13.14 5.70
C PRO A 574 -28.38 -13.17 6.94
N LYS A 575 -28.18 -14.11 7.89
CA LYS A 575 -28.95 -14.16 9.15
C LYS A 575 -28.50 -13.07 10.12
N ASP A 576 -27.22 -12.74 10.09
CA ASP A 576 -26.61 -11.76 10.98
C ASP A 576 -26.70 -10.35 10.38
N GLY A 577 -26.70 -10.25 9.05
CA GLY A 577 -26.76 -8.98 8.32
C GLY A 577 -25.35 -8.43 8.08
N PHE A 578 -25.27 -7.23 7.50
CA PHE A 578 -24.02 -6.51 7.27
C PHE A 578 -24.09 -5.16 7.98
N THR A 579 -23.12 -4.89 8.84
CA THR A 579 -23.06 -3.66 9.64
C THR A 579 -21.70 -3.00 9.45
N LEU A 580 -21.71 -1.68 9.16
CA LEU A 580 -20.52 -0.84 9.22
C LEU A 580 -20.52 -0.03 10.52
N VAL A 581 -19.38 0.02 11.18
CA VAL A 581 -19.20 0.70 12.48
C VAL A 581 -18.05 1.69 12.36
N GLU A 582 -18.32 2.97 12.58
CA GLU A 582 -17.25 3.93 12.85
C GLU A 582 -16.57 3.56 14.18
N SER A 583 -15.25 3.45 14.16
CA SER A 583 -14.50 2.84 15.27
C SER A 583 -13.19 3.57 15.55
N LEU A 584 -12.47 3.19 16.61
CA LEU A 584 -11.15 3.78 16.91
C LEU A 584 -10.06 3.28 15.96
N TYR A 585 -10.25 2.09 15.39
CA TYR A 585 -9.33 1.40 14.50
C TYR A 585 -10.11 0.53 13.50
N PRO A 586 -9.73 0.50 12.21
CA PRO A 586 -10.37 -0.38 11.23
C PRO A 586 -10.02 -1.84 11.51
N MET A 587 -11.01 -2.73 11.40
CA MET A 587 -10.84 -4.16 11.68
C MET A 587 -12.02 -4.95 11.11
N GLU A 588 -11.73 -6.12 10.57
CA GLU A 588 -12.67 -6.93 9.79
C GLU A 588 -13.68 -7.74 10.59
N HIS A 589 -14.06 -7.28 11.78
CA HIS A 589 -14.92 -8.02 12.70
C HIS A 589 -16.20 -8.54 12.00
N GLN A 590 -16.34 -9.86 11.93
CA GLN A 590 -17.40 -10.56 11.22
C GLN A 590 -18.79 -9.94 11.44
N SER A 591 -19.49 -9.59 10.35
CA SER A 591 -20.82 -8.95 10.30
C SER A 591 -20.96 -7.58 11.01
N GLY A 592 -19.89 -7.09 11.65
CA GLY A 592 -19.79 -5.86 12.44
C GLY A 592 -18.54 -5.06 12.05
N VAL A 593 -18.34 -4.89 10.74
CA VAL A 593 -17.12 -4.39 10.12
C VAL A 593 -16.80 -2.98 10.63
N CYS A 594 -15.64 -2.86 11.28
CA CYS A 594 -15.17 -1.61 11.87
C CYS A 594 -14.31 -0.86 10.84
N VAL A 595 -14.64 0.38 10.51
CA VAL A 595 -13.98 1.13 9.42
C VAL A 595 -12.97 2.17 9.89
N GLY A 596 -12.77 2.30 11.20
CA GLY A 596 -11.95 3.34 11.81
C GLY A 596 -12.69 4.67 11.93
N ARG A 597 -11.97 5.71 12.40
CA ARG A 597 -12.53 7.04 12.64
C ARG A 597 -12.83 7.69 11.29
N ILE A 598 -14.05 8.19 11.10
CA ILE A 598 -14.40 8.88 9.87
C ILE A 598 -13.59 10.18 9.80
N PRO A 599 -12.82 10.43 8.72
CA PRO A 599 -12.04 11.66 8.60
C PRO A 599 -12.94 12.88 8.47
N ALA A 600 -12.65 13.93 9.25
CA ALA A 600 -13.38 15.20 9.21
C ALA A 600 -13.33 15.87 7.83
N ASP A 601 -12.20 15.73 7.13
CA ASP A 601 -12.01 16.17 5.76
C ASP A 601 -12.14 14.99 4.77
N PRO A 602 -12.75 15.18 3.58
CA PRO A 602 -12.83 14.17 2.53
C PRO A 602 -11.50 13.51 2.21
N HIS A 603 -11.35 12.24 2.62
CA HIS A 603 -10.14 11.45 2.46
C HIS A 603 -10.45 10.23 1.58
N PRO A 604 -10.05 10.22 0.29
CA PRO A 604 -10.40 9.14 -0.64
C PRO A 604 -9.87 7.79 -0.19
N GLU A 605 -8.76 7.77 0.54
CA GLU A 605 -8.13 6.52 0.99
C GLU A 605 -8.95 5.82 2.07
N PHE A 606 -9.86 6.54 2.73
CA PHE A 606 -10.83 5.93 3.65
C PHE A 606 -11.74 4.95 2.92
N ALA A 607 -12.05 5.19 1.64
CA ALA A 607 -12.83 4.24 0.86
C ALA A 607 -12.06 2.92 0.69
N PHE A 608 -10.74 2.94 0.48
CA PHE A 608 -9.94 1.71 0.37
C PHE A 608 -9.97 0.89 1.65
N VAL A 609 -9.91 1.54 2.81
CA VAL A 609 -10.11 0.89 4.10
C VAL A 609 -11.48 0.21 4.13
N VAL A 610 -12.57 0.93 3.83
CA VAL A 610 -13.91 0.33 3.80
C VAL A 610 -13.98 -0.88 2.85
N TRP A 611 -13.32 -0.82 1.71
CA TRP A 611 -13.31 -1.93 0.73
C TRP A 611 -12.53 -3.14 1.21
N HIS A 612 -11.41 -2.90 1.87
CA HIS A 612 -10.57 -3.91 2.49
C HIS A 612 -11.32 -4.61 3.61
N GLU A 613 -11.79 -3.86 4.61
CA GLU A 613 -12.49 -4.40 5.78
C GLU A 613 -13.76 -5.17 5.37
N ALA A 614 -14.48 -4.71 4.35
CA ALA A 614 -15.66 -5.40 3.85
C ALA A 614 -15.33 -6.66 3.03
N ALA A 615 -14.17 -6.72 2.36
CA ALA A 615 -13.76 -7.89 1.59
C ALA A 615 -13.50 -9.11 2.50
N HIS A 616 -13.09 -8.86 3.73
CA HIS A 616 -12.84 -9.90 4.71
C HIS A 616 -14.07 -10.71 5.13
N GLU A 617 -15.29 -10.20 4.90
CA GLU A 617 -16.50 -11.01 5.04
C GLU A 617 -16.42 -12.29 4.20
N TRP A 618 -15.78 -12.25 3.03
CA TRP A 618 -15.45 -13.42 2.22
C TRP A 618 -14.07 -14.01 2.58
N TRP A 619 -13.06 -13.17 2.81
CA TRP A 619 -11.66 -13.59 2.99
C TRP A 619 -11.14 -13.29 4.40
N GLY A 620 -11.33 -14.18 5.34
CA GLY A 620 -10.99 -13.96 6.76
C GLY A 620 -12.10 -14.46 7.68
N ASN A 621 -13.35 -14.20 7.27
CA ASN A 621 -14.54 -14.54 8.07
C ASN A 621 -15.28 -15.76 7.50
N ASN A 622 -15.70 -15.74 6.23
CA ASN A 622 -16.38 -16.90 5.64
C ASN A 622 -15.45 -18.08 5.43
N ILE A 623 -14.20 -17.80 5.08
CA ILE A 623 -13.11 -18.78 5.09
C ILE A 623 -11.97 -18.15 5.89
N SER A 624 -11.38 -18.89 6.81
CA SER A 624 -10.32 -18.38 7.69
C SER A 624 -9.09 -19.30 7.68
N CYS A 625 -7.93 -18.86 8.16
CA CYS A 625 -6.72 -19.67 8.09
C CYS A 625 -6.61 -20.53 9.36
N LYS A 626 -6.10 -21.76 9.23
CA LYS A 626 -5.94 -22.69 10.37
C LYS A 626 -4.87 -22.24 11.37
N ASP A 627 -3.87 -21.55 10.88
CA ASP A 627 -2.69 -21.11 11.62
C ASP A 627 -2.30 -19.72 11.16
N ILE A 628 -1.79 -18.89 12.08
CA ILE A 628 -1.38 -17.51 11.78
C ILE A 628 -0.24 -17.44 10.76
N ALA A 629 0.51 -18.53 10.59
CA ALA A 629 1.50 -18.66 9.53
C ALA A 629 0.91 -18.44 8.12
N ASP A 630 -0.38 -18.72 7.95
CA ASP A 630 -1.13 -18.57 6.70
C ASP A 630 -2.04 -17.33 6.67
N MET A 631 -1.78 -16.34 7.53
CA MET A 631 -2.57 -15.07 7.59
C MET A 631 -2.61 -14.33 6.24
N TRP A 632 -1.63 -14.58 5.36
CA TRP A 632 -1.65 -14.06 3.99
C TRP A 632 -2.92 -14.43 3.22
N ILE A 633 -3.60 -15.54 3.55
CA ILE A 633 -4.87 -15.92 2.91
C ILE A 633 -5.95 -14.86 3.17
N HIS A 634 -5.94 -14.24 4.35
CA HIS A 634 -6.89 -13.16 4.68
C HIS A 634 -6.47 -11.90 3.93
N GLU A 635 -5.24 -11.46 4.21
CA GLU A 635 -4.77 -10.14 3.84
C GLU A 635 -4.49 -9.99 2.34
N ALA A 636 -3.90 -11.01 1.70
CA ALA A 636 -3.61 -10.96 0.27
C ALA A 636 -4.89 -10.92 -0.57
N PHE A 637 -5.89 -11.71 -0.19
CA PHE A 637 -7.17 -11.77 -0.92
C PHE A 637 -8.03 -10.53 -0.67
N ALA A 638 -8.09 -10.00 0.56
CA ALA A 638 -8.74 -8.72 0.86
C ALA A 638 -8.07 -7.56 0.10
N THR A 639 -6.74 -7.48 0.13
CA THR A 639 -5.97 -6.48 -0.64
C THR A 639 -6.17 -6.63 -2.15
N TYR A 640 -6.25 -7.87 -2.65
CA TYR A 640 -6.57 -8.13 -4.05
C TYR A 640 -8.02 -7.74 -4.39
N ALA A 641 -8.98 -7.91 -3.48
CA ALA A 641 -10.37 -7.51 -3.67
C ALA A 641 -10.55 -6.00 -3.84
N GLU A 642 -9.73 -5.17 -3.20
CA GLU A 642 -9.70 -3.72 -3.47
C GLU A 642 -9.48 -3.43 -4.96
N SER A 643 -8.55 -4.15 -5.59
CA SER A 643 -8.27 -4.02 -7.02
C SER A 643 -9.40 -4.55 -7.90
N VAL A 644 -10.10 -5.59 -7.45
CA VAL A 644 -11.31 -6.12 -8.12
C VAL A 644 -12.39 -5.05 -8.15
N TYR A 645 -12.67 -4.39 -7.03
CA TYR A 645 -13.66 -3.31 -7.02
C TYR A 645 -13.21 -2.08 -7.82
N ALA A 646 -11.92 -1.73 -7.77
CA ALA A 646 -11.37 -0.70 -8.66
C ALA A 646 -11.60 -1.06 -10.15
N GLY A 647 -11.48 -2.34 -10.50
CA GLY A 647 -11.83 -2.90 -11.81
C GLY A 647 -13.33 -2.83 -12.14
N CYS A 648 -14.21 -3.21 -11.23
CA CYS A 648 -15.66 -3.04 -11.41
C CYS A 648 -16.05 -1.58 -11.69
N ARG A 649 -15.37 -0.63 -11.03
CA ARG A 649 -15.61 0.80 -11.16
C ARG A 649 -15.11 1.38 -12.48
N ALA A 650 -13.93 0.98 -12.95
CA ALA A 650 -13.24 1.69 -14.04
C ALA A 650 -12.46 0.78 -15.03
N GLY A 651 -12.68 -0.53 -15.00
CA GLY A 651 -12.16 -1.53 -15.92
C GLY A 651 -10.77 -2.08 -15.57
N ASP A 652 -10.34 -3.11 -16.31
CA ASP A 652 -9.11 -3.89 -16.07
C ASP A 652 -7.83 -3.05 -15.97
N THR A 653 -7.76 -1.92 -16.68
CA THR A 653 -6.61 -1.01 -16.58
C THR A 653 -6.52 -0.40 -15.20
N MET A 654 -7.64 0.01 -14.61
CA MET A 654 -7.69 0.53 -13.24
C MET A 654 -7.23 -0.55 -12.26
N MET A 655 -7.79 -1.76 -12.36
CA MET A 655 -7.37 -2.90 -11.52
C MET A 655 -5.85 -3.15 -11.56
N ARG A 656 -5.29 -3.25 -12.76
CA ARG A 656 -3.84 -3.48 -12.95
C ARG A 656 -3.00 -2.35 -12.37
N ASP A 657 -3.39 -1.11 -12.63
CA ASP A 657 -2.65 0.06 -12.15
C ASP A 657 -2.72 0.14 -10.60
N PHE A 658 -3.83 -0.30 -9.98
CA PHE A 658 -4.01 -0.38 -8.52
C PHE A 658 -2.98 -1.31 -7.90
N LEU A 659 -2.88 -2.52 -8.44
CA LEU A 659 -1.94 -3.53 -7.99
C LEU A 659 -0.50 -3.08 -8.20
N ASN A 660 -0.19 -2.47 -9.36
CA ASN A 660 1.17 -2.05 -9.66
C ASN A 660 1.69 -0.92 -8.75
N GLU A 661 0.82 -0.10 -8.16
CA GLU A 661 1.24 0.89 -7.16
C GLU A 661 1.75 0.25 -5.87
N GLN A 662 1.27 -0.95 -5.54
CA GLN A 662 1.69 -1.68 -4.35
C GLN A 662 3.14 -2.18 -4.47
N ARG A 663 3.70 -2.28 -5.69
CA ARG A 663 5.09 -2.74 -5.90
C ARG A 663 6.13 -1.90 -5.16
N GLN A 664 5.88 -0.61 -4.95
CA GLN A 664 6.79 0.28 -4.25
C GLN A 664 6.76 0.07 -2.73
N GLN A 665 5.73 -0.60 -2.23
CA GLN A 665 5.51 -0.88 -0.81
C GLN A 665 6.07 -2.25 -0.40
N VAL A 666 6.30 -3.16 -1.37
CA VAL A 666 6.91 -4.47 -1.11
C VAL A 666 8.35 -4.29 -0.65
N LYS A 667 8.68 -4.88 0.50
CA LYS A 667 10.00 -4.76 1.14
C LYS A 667 10.86 -6.01 0.93
N ASN A 668 10.25 -7.18 0.75
CA ASN A 668 10.91 -8.49 0.60
C ASN A 668 11.90 -8.80 1.72
N LYS A 669 11.61 -8.39 2.97
CA LYS A 669 12.54 -8.63 4.09
C LYS A 669 12.49 -10.06 4.61
N ARG A 670 11.34 -10.71 4.50
CA ARG A 670 11.06 -12.03 5.08
C ARG A 670 10.06 -12.79 4.19
N PRO A 671 10.00 -14.13 4.26
CA PRO A 671 8.94 -14.89 3.61
C PRO A 671 7.55 -14.39 4.04
N VAL A 672 6.56 -14.57 3.18
CA VAL A 672 5.16 -14.21 3.47
C VAL A 672 4.54 -15.21 4.45
N THR A 673 4.84 -16.50 4.27
CA THR A 673 4.40 -17.54 5.23
C THR A 673 5.20 -17.43 6.52
N GLY A 674 4.49 -17.44 7.65
CA GLY A 674 5.07 -17.44 8.99
C GLY A 674 5.51 -18.84 9.44
N PHE A 675 5.71 -18.99 10.75
CA PHE A 675 6.02 -20.29 11.35
C PHE A 675 4.77 -20.95 11.94
N TYR A 676 4.54 -22.19 11.56
CA TYR A 676 3.42 -22.98 12.07
C TYR A 676 3.59 -23.40 13.54
N ASN A 677 2.45 -23.66 14.20
CA ASN A 677 2.34 -24.16 15.57
C ASN A 677 2.87 -23.21 16.64
N VAL A 678 3.04 -21.93 16.30
CA VAL A 678 3.44 -20.85 17.20
C VAL A 678 2.64 -19.61 16.86
N ASN A 679 2.26 -18.82 17.87
CA ASN A 679 1.63 -17.52 17.64
C ASN A 679 2.69 -16.48 17.26
N ASP A 680 3.17 -16.54 16.01
CA ASP A 680 4.18 -15.62 15.52
C ASP A 680 3.56 -14.31 15.02
N ILE A 681 3.64 -13.27 15.85
CA ILE A 681 3.13 -11.92 15.57
C ILE A 681 4.24 -10.89 15.27
N PHE A 682 5.51 -11.27 15.25
CA PHE A 682 6.66 -10.35 15.34
C PHE A 682 7.26 -9.89 14.00
N TYR A 683 6.47 -9.39 13.04
CA TYR A 683 6.97 -9.18 11.66
C TYR A 683 6.51 -7.90 10.96
N ASP A 684 7.31 -7.52 9.97
CA ASP A 684 7.02 -6.51 8.93
C ASP A 684 5.95 -7.11 8.00
N ILE A 685 4.67 -6.96 8.38
CA ILE A 685 3.53 -7.68 7.78
C ILE A 685 3.18 -7.20 6.36
N ASP A 686 3.67 -6.04 5.93
CA ASP A 686 3.21 -5.36 4.70
C ASP A 686 3.31 -6.23 3.43
N ASP A 687 4.26 -7.18 3.38
CA ASP A 687 4.42 -8.08 2.24
C ASP A 687 3.26 -9.09 2.13
N MET A 688 2.61 -9.52 3.22
CA MET A 688 1.45 -10.43 3.12
C MET A 688 0.27 -9.77 2.39
N TYR A 689 0.13 -8.45 2.53
CA TYR A 689 -0.84 -7.63 1.80
C TYR A 689 -0.37 -7.41 0.36
N THR A 690 0.77 -6.74 0.21
CA THR A 690 1.19 -6.15 -1.06
C THR A 690 1.82 -7.17 -2.00
N LYS A 691 2.80 -7.95 -1.53
CA LYS A 691 3.38 -9.05 -2.32
C LYS A 691 2.34 -10.15 -2.53
N GLY A 692 1.50 -10.42 -1.54
CA GLY A 692 0.39 -11.38 -1.65
C GLY A 692 -0.61 -11.02 -2.75
N SER A 693 -1.10 -9.78 -2.80
CA SER A 693 -2.05 -9.34 -3.84
C SER A 693 -1.41 -9.35 -5.26
N LEU A 694 -0.15 -8.93 -5.37
CA LEU A 694 0.64 -8.97 -6.60
C LEU A 694 0.89 -10.41 -7.07
N MET A 695 1.09 -11.34 -6.14
CA MET A 695 1.17 -12.77 -6.42
C MET A 695 -0.16 -13.28 -6.98
N LEU A 696 -1.30 -12.99 -6.35
CA LEU A 696 -2.62 -13.40 -6.85
C LEU A 696 -2.91 -12.85 -8.25
N PHE A 697 -2.55 -11.59 -8.50
CA PHE A 697 -2.68 -11.00 -9.83
C PHE A 697 -1.74 -11.65 -10.86
N THR A 698 -0.52 -11.99 -10.46
CA THR A 698 0.40 -12.73 -11.33
C THR A 698 -0.14 -14.12 -11.64
N LEU A 699 -0.71 -14.83 -10.65
CA LEU A 699 -1.34 -16.13 -10.84
C LEU A 699 -2.51 -16.06 -11.82
N GLN A 700 -3.38 -15.06 -11.68
CA GLN A 700 -4.47 -14.79 -12.63
C GLN A 700 -3.94 -14.70 -14.07
N ASN A 701 -2.82 -13.99 -14.26
CA ASN A 701 -2.20 -13.82 -15.58
C ASN A 701 -1.45 -15.07 -16.07
N VAL A 702 -0.88 -15.86 -15.17
CA VAL A 702 -0.26 -17.17 -15.47
C VAL A 702 -1.31 -18.20 -15.91
N ILE A 703 -2.48 -18.22 -15.25
CA ILE A 703 -3.61 -19.07 -15.65
C ILE A 703 -4.07 -18.70 -17.06
N ASN A 704 -4.06 -17.40 -17.39
CA ASN A 704 -4.39 -16.85 -18.71
C ASN A 704 -5.78 -17.26 -19.24
N ASP A 705 -6.74 -17.47 -18.34
CA ASP A 705 -8.14 -17.73 -18.66
C ASP A 705 -9.01 -16.93 -17.69
N LYS A 706 -9.53 -15.79 -18.17
CA LYS A 706 -10.39 -14.91 -17.37
C LYS A 706 -11.69 -15.59 -16.94
N GLY A 707 -12.23 -16.49 -17.77
CA GLY A 707 -13.45 -17.21 -17.46
C GLY A 707 -13.22 -18.25 -16.36
N LEU A 708 -12.09 -18.95 -16.40
CA LEU A 708 -11.69 -19.87 -15.34
C LEU A 708 -11.43 -19.13 -14.02
N TRP A 709 -10.71 -18.00 -14.06
CA TRP A 709 -10.46 -17.18 -12.87
C TRP A 709 -11.75 -16.65 -12.24
N LYS A 710 -12.70 -16.16 -13.04
CA LYS A 710 -14.02 -15.70 -12.57
C LYS A 710 -14.83 -16.81 -11.88
N ARG A 711 -14.59 -18.08 -12.21
CA ARG A 711 -15.22 -19.23 -11.54
C ARG A 711 -14.43 -19.76 -10.34
N LEU A 712 -13.11 -19.56 -10.33
CA LEU A 712 -12.24 -20.09 -9.27
C LEU A 712 -12.53 -19.46 -7.91
N LEU A 713 -12.61 -18.12 -7.83
CA LEU A 713 -12.79 -17.43 -6.55
C LEU A 713 -14.13 -17.78 -5.86
N PRO A 714 -15.29 -17.78 -6.56
CA PRO A 714 -16.53 -18.28 -5.97
C PRO A 714 -16.49 -19.78 -5.62
N ALA A 715 -15.74 -20.59 -6.38
CA ALA A 715 -15.60 -22.01 -6.09
C ALA A 715 -14.81 -22.26 -4.79
N ILE A 716 -13.76 -21.47 -4.53
CA ILE A 716 -13.03 -21.49 -3.25
C ILE A 716 -13.99 -21.15 -2.10
N GLN A 717 -14.72 -20.02 -2.24
CA GLN A 717 -15.68 -19.54 -1.24
C GLN A 717 -16.80 -20.54 -0.96
N GLN A 718 -17.25 -21.28 -1.97
CA GLN A 718 -18.26 -22.31 -1.82
C GLN A 718 -17.70 -23.59 -1.17
N HIS A 719 -16.50 -24.02 -1.57
CA HIS A 719 -15.92 -25.28 -1.09
C HIS A 719 -15.52 -25.21 0.38
N PHE A 720 -14.88 -24.10 0.78
CA PHE A 720 -14.37 -23.88 2.14
C PHE A 720 -15.32 -23.04 2.99
N ARG A 721 -16.59 -22.87 2.59
CA ARG A 721 -17.56 -22.04 3.31
C ARG A 721 -17.66 -22.45 4.78
N TYR A 722 -17.48 -21.49 5.69
CA TYR A 722 -17.47 -21.65 7.14
C TYR A 722 -16.45 -22.68 7.65
N GLN A 723 -15.30 -22.74 6.99
CA GLN A 723 -14.21 -23.61 7.37
C GLN A 723 -12.91 -22.82 7.48
N THR A 724 -12.02 -23.34 8.30
CA THR A 724 -10.62 -22.94 8.30
C THR A 724 -9.85 -23.73 7.22
N LEU A 725 -8.90 -23.11 6.54
CA LEU A 725 -8.02 -23.78 5.57
C LEU A 725 -6.53 -23.44 5.79
N SER A 726 -5.67 -24.37 5.39
CA SER A 726 -4.22 -24.15 5.26
C SER A 726 -3.85 -23.64 3.86
N ALA A 727 -2.66 -23.07 3.71
CA ALA A 727 -2.13 -22.73 2.40
C ALA A 727 -2.06 -23.94 1.47
N GLU A 728 -1.61 -25.10 1.97
CA GLU A 728 -1.51 -26.33 1.18
C GLU A 728 -2.88 -26.77 0.61
N GLU A 729 -3.95 -26.72 1.41
CA GLU A 729 -5.30 -27.04 0.95
C GLU A 729 -5.80 -26.05 -0.12
N LEU A 730 -5.52 -24.76 0.04
CA LEU A 730 -5.87 -23.74 -0.95
C LEU A 730 -5.11 -23.94 -2.27
N GLU A 731 -3.79 -24.16 -2.18
CA GLU A 731 -2.92 -24.41 -3.33
C GLU A 731 -3.37 -25.66 -4.10
N GLN A 732 -3.64 -26.75 -3.37
CA GLN A 732 -4.11 -28.00 -3.94
C GLN A 732 -5.46 -27.82 -4.63
N PHE A 733 -6.41 -27.12 -4.00
CA PHE A 733 -7.72 -26.83 -4.61
C PHE A 733 -7.56 -26.03 -5.91
N ILE A 734 -6.69 -25.02 -5.95
CA ILE A 734 -6.42 -24.24 -7.15
C ILE A 734 -5.80 -25.13 -8.25
N CYS A 735 -4.87 -26.01 -7.90
CA CYS A 735 -4.26 -26.94 -8.85
C CYS A 735 -5.30 -27.90 -9.45
N ASP A 736 -6.14 -28.49 -8.61
CA ASP A 736 -7.20 -29.42 -9.03
C ASP A 736 -8.27 -28.73 -9.89
N PHE A 737 -8.71 -27.53 -9.49
CA PHE A 737 -9.72 -26.78 -10.22
C PHE A 737 -9.24 -26.32 -11.60
N THR A 738 -7.94 -26.00 -11.72
CA THR A 738 -7.35 -25.52 -12.97
C THR A 738 -6.74 -26.64 -13.84
N GLY A 739 -6.55 -27.83 -13.27
CA GLY A 739 -5.88 -28.96 -13.92
C GLY A 739 -4.39 -28.75 -14.17
N LYS A 740 -3.73 -27.85 -13.41
CA LYS A 740 -2.31 -27.49 -13.58
C LYS A 740 -1.62 -27.40 -12.22
N ASP A 741 -0.39 -27.88 -12.16
CA ASP A 741 0.46 -27.76 -10.97
C ASP A 741 1.06 -26.35 -10.87
N TYR A 742 0.72 -25.63 -9.79
CA TYR A 742 1.23 -24.31 -9.44
C TYR A 742 2.04 -24.27 -8.14
N HIS A 743 2.38 -25.41 -7.53
CA HIS A 743 3.14 -25.41 -6.26
C HIS A 743 4.51 -24.72 -6.39
N TYR A 744 5.16 -24.83 -7.55
CA TYR A 744 6.41 -24.11 -7.80
C TYR A 744 6.24 -22.58 -7.72
N PHE A 745 5.06 -22.08 -8.10
CA PHE A 745 4.72 -20.67 -8.13
C PHE A 745 4.48 -20.18 -6.69
N PHE A 746 3.56 -20.83 -5.97
CA PHE A 746 3.26 -20.47 -4.59
C PHE A 746 4.50 -20.55 -3.71
N ARG A 747 5.30 -21.62 -3.86
CA ARG A 747 6.56 -21.76 -3.12
C ARG A 747 7.48 -20.55 -3.30
N GLN A 748 7.63 -20.03 -4.52
CA GLN A 748 8.54 -18.92 -4.79
C GLN A 748 8.07 -17.62 -4.15
N TYR A 749 6.77 -17.32 -4.23
CA TYR A 749 6.24 -16.06 -3.73
C TYR A 749 5.99 -16.08 -2.21
N LEU A 750 5.61 -17.23 -1.64
CA LEU A 750 5.24 -17.34 -0.24
C LEU A 750 6.42 -17.68 0.68
N HIS A 751 7.28 -18.63 0.29
CA HIS A 751 8.32 -19.17 1.16
C HIS A 751 9.71 -18.54 0.96
N TYR A 752 9.88 -17.71 -0.08
CA TYR A 752 11.14 -17.00 -0.34
C TYR A 752 10.94 -15.48 -0.40
N THR A 753 11.97 -14.75 0.03
CA THR A 753 11.98 -13.28 -0.01
C THR A 753 12.08 -12.76 -1.43
N ASN A 754 12.97 -13.32 -2.25
CA ASN A 754 13.20 -12.85 -3.61
C ASN A 754 12.03 -13.21 -4.53
N ILE A 755 11.73 -12.31 -5.46
CA ILE A 755 10.82 -12.59 -6.58
C ILE A 755 11.62 -13.19 -7.74
N PRO A 756 10.99 -13.98 -8.64
CA PRO A 756 11.72 -14.57 -9.75
C PRO A 756 12.21 -13.49 -10.72
N ARG A 757 13.49 -13.61 -11.14
CA ARG A 757 14.11 -12.72 -12.12
C ARG A 757 14.27 -13.42 -13.47
N LEU A 758 13.73 -12.81 -14.51
CA LEU A 758 13.92 -13.26 -15.89
C LEU A 758 15.20 -12.63 -16.45
N GLU A 759 16.22 -13.44 -16.66
CA GLU A 759 17.42 -13.03 -17.40
C GLU A 759 17.23 -13.32 -18.89
N TYR A 760 17.58 -12.36 -19.76
CA TYR A 760 17.50 -12.56 -21.20
C TYR A 760 18.59 -11.81 -21.99
N GLU A 761 19.04 -12.39 -23.11
CA GLU A 761 19.99 -11.81 -24.07
C GLU A 761 19.28 -11.60 -25.42
N LEU A 762 19.52 -10.47 -26.07
CA LEU A 762 18.94 -10.11 -27.36
C LEU A 762 20.02 -10.01 -28.45
N ALA A 763 19.90 -10.80 -29.51
CA ALA A 763 20.82 -10.78 -30.64
C ALA A 763 20.08 -10.67 -31.98
N GLU A 764 20.19 -9.52 -32.64
CA GLU A 764 19.65 -9.32 -33.98
C GLU A 764 20.51 -10.05 -35.02
N LYS A 765 19.87 -10.83 -35.90
CA LYS A 765 20.50 -11.55 -37.00
C LYS A 765 19.69 -11.34 -38.28
N GLY A 766 20.03 -10.28 -39.02
CA GLY A 766 19.24 -9.87 -40.18
C GLY A 766 17.90 -9.27 -39.74
N ALA A 767 16.79 -9.80 -40.24
CA ALA A 767 15.44 -9.40 -39.82
C ALA A 767 14.94 -10.15 -38.58
N ASP A 768 15.68 -11.16 -38.11
CA ASP A 768 15.29 -12.00 -36.98
C ASP A 768 15.96 -11.51 -35.69
N LEU A 769 15.26 -11.69 -34.56
CA LEU A 769 15.78 -11.49 -33.22
C LEU A 769 15.92 -12.85 -32.52
N ARG A 770 17.13 -13.20 -32.12
CA ARG A 770 17.38 -14.33 -31.22
C ARG A 770 17.28 -13.83 -29.79
N VAL A 771 16.40 -14.46 -29.03
CA VAL A 771 16.19 -14.19 -27.61
C VAL A 771 16.66 -15.43 -26.84
N ARG A 772 17.70 -15.29 -26.04
CA ARG A 772 18.10 -16.31 -25.08
C ARG A 772 17.55 -15.92 -23.72
N TYR A 773 16.94 -16.83 -22.95
CA TYR A 773 16.27 -16.47 -21.70
C TYR A 773 16.25 -17.61 -20.67
N ARG A 774 16.20 -17.28 -19.39
CA ARG A 774 16.03 -18.21 -18.25
C ARG A 774 15.43 -17.52 -17.02
N TRP A 775 14.90 -18.31 -16.09
CA TRP A 775 14.60 -17.86 -14.73
C TRP A 775 15.83 -17.98 -13.83
N VAL A 776 16.02 -16.97 -12.98
CA VAL A 776 16.76 -17.06 -11.72
C VAL A 776 15.73 -17.00 -10.60
N ALA A 777 15.62 -18.08 -9.84
CA ALA A 777 14.62 -18.27 -8.80
C ALA A 777 15.16 -19.22 -7.73
N ASP A 778 14.65 -19.12 -6.50
CA ASP A 778 15.08 -19.95 -5.38
C ASP A 778 14.45 -21.35 -5.40
N VAL A 779 13.28 -21.48 -6.03
CA VAL A 779 12.56 -22.75 -6.14
C VAL A 779 13.17 -23.68 -7.19
N PRO A 780 13.55 -24.93 -6.83
CA PRO A 780 13.95 -25.93 -7.80
C PRO A 780 12.82 -26.22 -8.81
N GLY A 781 13.16 -26.28 -10.10
CA GLY A 781 12.17 -26.57 -11.15
C GLY A 781 11.17 -25.44 -11.43
N PHE A 782 11.50 -24.20 -11.02
CA PHE A 782 10.69 -23.01 -11.33
C PHE A 782 10.53 -22.84 -12.85
N ARG A 783 9.26 -22.70 -13.28
CA ARG A 783 8.86 -22.78 -14.70
C ARG A 783 7.66 -21.90 -15.03
N MET A 784 7.56 -20.74 -14.38
CA MET A 784 6.45 -19.82 -14.59
C MET A 784 6.44 -19.30 -16.03
N PRO A 785 5.33 -19.41 -16.79
CA PRO A 785 5.24 -18.77 -18.09
C PRO A 785 5.12 -17.25 -17.92
N VAL A 786 5.68 -16.48 -18.85
CA VAL A 786 5.61 -15.01 -18.84
C VAL A 786 5.29 -14.49 -20.24
N ARG A 787 4.52 -13.41 -20.32
CA ARG A 787 4.14 -12.80 -21.61
C ARG A 787 5.18 -11.80 -22.10
N VAL A 788 5.37 -11.75 -23.41
CA VAL A 788 6.09 -10.68 -24.11
C VAL A 788 5.04 -9.73 -24.70
N LYS A 789 5.14 -8.42 -24.47
CA LYS A 789 4.14 -7.45 -24.94
C LYS A 789 4.01 -7.51 -26.46
N GLY A 790 2.76 -7.56 -26.93
CA GLY A 790 2.43 -7.71 -28.35
C GLY A 790 2.61 -9.12 -28.92
N ARG A 791 2.89 -10.12 -28.07
CA ARG A 791 3.11 -11.53 -28.45
C ARG A 791 2.49 -12.49 -27.41
N ASP A 792 2.58 -13.78 -27.70
CA ASP A 792 2.23 -14.88 -26.80
C ASP A 792 3.28 -15.11 -25.69
N PHE A 793 3.00 -16.09 -24.83
CA PHE A 793 3.87 -16.51 -23.74
C PHE A 793 5.20 -17.10 -24.22
N ILE A 794 6.24 -16.85 -23.43
CA ILE A 794 7.46 -17.66 -23.39
C ILE A 794 7.44 -18.55 -22.15
N TYR A 795 8.20 -19.64 -22.17
CA TYR A 795 8.18 -20.68 -21.14
C TYR A 795 9.59 -20.92 -20.59
N PRO A 796 10.14 -19.97 -19.79
CA PRO A 796 11.47 -20.10 -19.24
C PRO A 796 11.54 -21.24 -18.22
N THR A 797 12.76 -21.73 -18.03
CA THR A 797 13.15 -22.64 -16.96
C THR A 797 14.39 -22.07 -16.28
N LEU A 798 14.92 -22.74 -15.26
CA LEU A 798 16.23 -22.41 -14.71
C LEU A 798 17.36 -22.54 -15.75
N GLU A 799 17.18 -23.43 -16.73
CA GLU A 799 18.09 -23.58 -17.86
C GLU A 799 17.86 -22.55 -18.97
N TRP A 800 18.94 -22.14 -19.63
CA TRP A 800 18.90 -21.27 -20.80
C TRP A 800 18.10 -21.88 -21.95
N LYS A 801 17.12 -21.13 -22.43
CA LYS A 801 16.36 -21.43 -23.65
C LYS A 801 16.65 -20.40 -24.73
N MET A 802 16.36 -20.76 -25.98
CA MET A 802 16.50 -19.87 -27.13
C MET A 802 15.19 -19.83 -27.92
N LEU A 803 14.78 -18.63 -28.32
CA LEU A 803 13.64 -18.34 -29.17
C LEU A 803 14.13 -17.47 -30.33
N THR A 804 13.72 -17.77 -31.55
CA THR A 804 13.96 -16.91 -32.70
C THR A 804 12.64 -16.24 -33.10
N LEU A 805 12.63 -14.91 -33.09
CA LEU A 805 11.50 -14.08 -33.45
C LEU A 805 11.75 -13.47 -34.84
N HIS A 806 10.93 -13.86 -35.81
CA HIS A 806 11.04 -13.33 -37.16
C HIS A 806 10.49 -11.90 -37.25
N ASN A 807 11.13 -11.06 -38.06
CA ASN A 807 10.77 -9.65 -38.32
C ASN A 807 10.58 -8.83 -37.05
N GLN A 808 11.49 -8.98 -36.10
CA GLN A 808 11.42 -8.33 -34.78
C GLN A 808 12.74 -7.61 -34.51
N ALA A 809 12.66 -6.33 -34.13
CA ALA A 809 13.82 -5.61 -33.61
C ALA A 809 13.95 -5.82 -32.10
N ALA A 810 15.18 -5.80 -31.59
CA ALA A 810 15.47 -5.86 -30.15
C ALA A 810 14.78 -4.71 -29.40
N ALA A 811 14.68 -3.53 -30.01
CA ALA A 811 14.01 -2.36 -29.44
C ALA A 811 12.51 -2.55 -29.19
N ASP A 812 11.88 -3.51 -29.87
CA ASP A 812 10.45 -3.82 -29.76
C ASP A 812 10.18 -5.05 -28.87
N PHE A 813 11.23 -5.73 -28.38
CA PHE A 813 11.09 -6.83 -27.43
C PHE A 813 10.89 -6.28 -26.02
N GLU A 814 9.78 -6.65 -25.39
CA GLU A 814 9.42 -6.17 -24.06
C GLU A 814 8.70 -7.24 -23.26
N ILE A 815 9.17 -7.49 -22.04
CA ILE A 815 8.51 -8.39 -21.08
C ILE A 815 7.29 -7.67 -20.47
N ASP A 816 6.20 -8.40 -20.27
CA ASP A 816 4.99 -7.89 -19.61
C ASP A 816 5.18 -7.77 -18.10
N ASP A 817 5.98 -6.81 -17.67
CA ASP A 817 6.25 -6.52 -16.26
C ASP A 817 5.10 -5.78 -15.55
N GLU A 818 4.01 -5.47 -16.25
CA GLU A 818 2.82 -4.81 -15.70
C GLU A 818 1.78 -5.81 -15.21
N ASN A 819 1.69 -6.99 -15.84
CA ASN A 819 0.77 -8.06 -15.43
C ASN A 819 1.46 -9.19 -14.65
N PHE A 820 2.80 -9.18 -14.61
CA PHE A 820 3.60 -10.18 -13.91
C PHE A 820 4.49 -9.49 -12.87
N TYR A 821 4.41 -9.94 -11.62
CA TYR A 821 5.25 -9.42 -10.54
C TYR A 821 6.60 -10.14 -10.53
N ILE A 822 7.49 -9.69 -11.42
CA ILE A 822 8.81 -10.27 -11.66
C ILE A 822 9.86 -9.17 -11.78
N GLU A 823 11.13 -9.56 -11.67
CA GLU A 823 12.24 -8.77 -12.20
C GLU A 823 12.55 -9.22 -13.63
N ALA A 824 12.97 -8.28 -14.48
CA ALA A 824 13.43 -8.57 -15.83
C ALA A 824 14.78 -7.87 -16.06
N GLU A 825 15.78 -8.66 -16.45
CA GLU A 825 17.16 -8.22 -16.63
C GLU A 825 17.65 -8.62 -18.02
N GLU A 826 18.04 -7.62 -18.80
CA GLU A 826 18.70 -7.81 -20.09
C GLU A 826 20.19 -7.92 -19.86
N LEU A 827 20.78 -9.06 -20.22
CA LEU A 827 22.21 -9.30 -20.15
C LEU A 827 22.90 -8.85 -21.46
N GLU A 828 24.15 -8.40 -21.34
CA GLU A 828 24.99 -7.93 -22.46
C GLU A 828 25.58 -9.05 -23.32
#